data_AF-A0A9J6DNZ5-F1
#
_entry.id   AF-A0A9J6DNZ5-F1
#
_cell.length_a   1.000
_cell.length_b   1.000
_cell.length_c   1.000
_cell.angle_alpha   90.00
_cell.angle_beta   90.00
_cell.angle_gamma   90.00
#
_symmetry.space_group_name_H-M   'P 1'
#
loop_
_entity.id
_entity.type
_entity.pdbx_description
1 polymer ?
#
loop_
_entity_poly.entity_id
_entity_poly.type
_entity_poly.pdbx_seq_one_letter_code
_entity_poly.pdbx_strand_id
1 'polypeptide(L)'
;MCFTSCDKIETSVFNISKTKKAGQGRHFSREEAFGQYPLQVNGFSDIHDSLEAATTSLEPESASTSPRRLGQETWFTKLPPVLVFELSRFRFNQQMNKPEKIHHRLDFPELLYMDRYMEYNKNITRSKREEVRRLKAERERLRRQLDKYIQYGSGPKRVPLQDVLQYTLEFVESKASQQRNEEAEMGSPSSRNVFHNRGLQVGLDCILQLSRWVLYILSPVSGEKKSYCHNLNFNIERDYPMKSFFSSMLWYSMVDSVVIIFQVMSRIISHSLGLCSPGSSPPDEGLSRGESPRNLNDGPSPQHVSEPELRLLQSCLRRWQSEVEHDVKELQDSMSRIDATIRDIYTEPSLLQVPYRLHAVLVHEGQAASGHYWAYVYCPHRSAWLKFNDVTVNEVTWADLLHDSVGGHHCTSAYCLLYVDRNNRDLFDGAKDSEMELPTDLAQYVEADNAAFRAELEKWDRDHSDKGTGSASGVNDIVVTPVQPQQDRPIAVEHSSGGGVLSSSPSWPALQQEHAQLAQGWTQGRLANLGPILSAEGPRGALAKALDQELARLQRLARLAQQHAAASPWPGRPSGADEEDPRLQHMGLFLLLNGAPVQPHLQRVLLEQFSQPELEKDPIGAPLRQEALRWLSELSPSGAAGDVEVEAMYRGWHMLYCRFRHLASALTVGLEHFWTHRLPSAVHLLGAACTINEALLARPPPAEPHSRYLGFDPRLLAYCRRMALLVRFFI
;
A
#
# COMPACT_ATOMS: atom_id res chain seq x y z
N MET A 1 -3.73 27.53 23.07
CA MET A 1 -2.51 27.98 23.77
C MET A 1 -2.31 29.47 23.48
N CYS A 2 -2.73 30.34 24.38
CA CYS A 2 -2.33 31.75 24.34
C CYS A 2 -1.03 31.85 25.13
N PHE A 3 0.05 32.21 24.45
CA PHE A 3 1.34 32.55 25.08
C PHE A 3 1.14 33.86 25.87
N THR A 4 0.72 33.76 27.12
CA THR A 4 0.53 34.90 28.02
C THR A 4 1.88 35.37 28.57
N SER A 5 2.63 36.11 27.73
CA SER A 5 3.69 37.07 28.09
C SER A 5 4.70 37.15 26.94
N CYS A 6 4.59 38.17 26.08
CA CYS A 6 5.56 38.45 25.01
C CYS A 6 7.02 38.53 25.51
N ASP A 7 7.26 38.91 26.77
CA ASP A 7 8.61 39.09 27.31
C ASP A 7 9.37 37.76 27.58
N LYS A 8 8.67 36.61 27.66
CA LYS A 8 9.30 35.28 27.80
C LYS A 8 9.70 34.65 26.47
N ILE A 9 9.23 35.19 25.34
CA ILE A 9 9.56 34.69 24.01
C ILE A 9 10.95 35.19 23.57
N GLU A 10 11.34 36.42 23.96
CA GLU A 10 12.62 37.02 23.60
C GLU A 10 13.83 36.50 24.40
N THR A 11 13.62 35.92 25.59
CA THR A 11 14.72 35.50 26.48
C THR A 11 15.35 34.17 26.13
N SER A 12 14.89 33.50 25.07
CA SER A 12 15.41 32.19 24.68
C SER A 12 16.23 32.28 23.40
N VAL A 13 17.39 32.94 23.47
CA VAL A 13 18.40 32.86 22.41
C VAL A 13 18.93 31.42 22.38
N PHE A 14 18.49 30.63 21.39
CA PHE A 14 18.95 29.27 21.16
C PHE A 14 20.10 29.27 20.19
N ASN A 15 21.19 28.58 20.53
CA ASN A 15 22.45 28.75 19.83
C ASN A 15 22.85 27.50 19.07
N ILE A 16 23.44 27.74 17.91
CA ILE A 16 24.13 26.77 17.09
C ILE A 16 25.56 27.24 16.92
N SER A 17 26.52 26.35 17.12
CA SER A 17 27.93 26.56 16.83
C SER A 17 28.25 26.02 15.43
N LYS A 18 28.72 26.91 14.55
CA LYS A 18 29.18 26.56 13.20
C LYS A 18 30.70 26.54 13.18
N THR A 19 31.27 25.35 13.04
CA THR A 19 32.71 25.15 12.90
C THR A 19 33.07 24.97 11.43
N LYS A 20 33.95 25.82 10.89
CA LYS A 20 34.49 25.69 9.54
C LYS A 20 35.98 25.38 9.58
N LYS A 21 36.41 24.37 8.83
CA LYS A 21 37.82 24.12 8.57
C LYS A 21 38.25 24.94 7.35
N ALA A 22 39.06 25.99 7.53
CA ALA A 22 39.60 26.76 6.42
C ALA A 22 40.75 26.01 5.73
N GLY A 23 40.99 26.28 4.45
CA GLY A 23 42.00 25.63 3.60
C GLY A 23 43.47 25.78 4.03
N GLN A 24 43.76 26.29 5.24
CA GLN A 24 45.10 26.42 5.83
C GLN A 24 45.15 25.92 7.28
N GLY A 25 44.30 24.98 7.69
CA GLY A 25 44.32 24.39 9.04
C GLY A 25 43.80 25.30 10.16
N ARG A 26 43.38 26.54 9.85
CA ARG A 26 42.71 27.43 10.81
C ARG A 26 41.25 27.01 11.00
N HIS A 27 40.84 26.85 12.26
CA HIS A 27 39.47 26.56 12.66
C HIS A 27 38.75 27.87 13.00
N PHE A 28 37.56 28.07 12.42
CA PHE A 28 36.69 29.19 12.75
C PHE A 28 35.40 28.66 13.37
N SER A 29 35.01 29.18 14.53
CA SER A 29 33.73 28.88 15.18
C SER A 29 32.88 30.14 15.27
N ARG A 30 31.60 30.05 14.91
CA ARG A 30 30.62 31.13 15.04
C ARG A 30 29.36 30.61 15.70
N GLU A 31 28.91 31.28 16.75
CA GLU A 31 27.60 31.04 17.34
C GLU A 31 26.53 31.88 16.64
N GLU A 32 25.39 31.25 16.35
CA GLU A 32 24.23 31.87 15.73
C GLU A 32 22.96 31.48 16.47
N ALA A 33 22.07 32.45 16.64
CA ALA A 33 20.74 32.21 17.18
C ALA A 33 19.83 31.55 16.13
N PHE A 34 18.92 30.66 16.54
CA PHE A 34 17.88 30.11 15.66
C PHE A 34 16.52 30.04 16.37
N GLY A 35 15.44 30.13 15.58
CA GLY A 35 14.07 29.90 16.05
C GLY A 35 13.50 28.62 15.46
N GLN A 36 13.28 28.63 14.14
CA GLN A 36 12.86 27.44 13.37
C GLN A 36 14.07 26.88 12.64
N TYR A 37 14.21 25.55 12.60
CA TYR A 37 15.33 24.89 11.94
C TYR A 37 14.89 24.25 10.62
N PRO A 38 15.32 24.77 9.46
CA PRO A 38 14.88 24.27 8.16
C PRO A 38 15.56 22.95 7.79
N LEU A 39 14.78 22.00 7.29
CA LEU A 39 15.20 20.67 6.87
C LEU A 39 14.85 20.42 5.41
N GLN A 40 15.79 19.86 4.66
CA GLN A 40 15.58 19.48 3.26
C GLN A 40 14.88 18.12 3.20
N VAL A 41 13.80 18.04 2.42
CA VAL A 41 13.04 16.79 2.26
C VAL A 41 13.52 15.98 1.06
N ASN A 42 14.00 16.67 0.02
CA ASN A 42 14.40 16.02 -1.22
C ASN A 42 15.65 15.14 -1.03
N GLY A 43 15.53 13.87 -1.40
CA GLY A 43 16.64 12.90 -1.32
C GLY A 43 16.81 12.22 0.04
N PHE A 44 15.93 12.49 1.02
CA PHE A 44 15.99 11.89 2.35
C PHE A 44 14.68 11.19 2.70
N SER A 45 14.77 9.95 3.15
CA SER A 45 13.62 9.14 3.58
C SER A 45 13.33 9.25 5.07
N ASP A 46 14.30 9.69 5.87
CA ASP A 46 14.20 9.80 7.32
C ASP A 46 14.69 11.18 7.80
N ILE A 47 14.05 11.72 8.84
CA ILE A 47 14.40 13.03 9.41
C ILE A 47 15.83 13.09 9.92
N HIS A 48 16.39 11.99 10.44
CA HIS A 48 17.76 11.96 10.90
C HIS A 48 18.72 12.16 9.73
N ASP A 49 18.48 11.54 8.57
CA ASP A 49 19.32 11.74 7.39
C ASP A 49 19.29 13.21 6.93
N SER A 50 18.13 13.85 6.96
CA SER A 50 17.98 15.28 6.64
C SER A 50 18.71 16.18 7.65
N LEU A 51 18.58 15.90 8.95
CA LEU A 51 19.28 16.62 10.03
C LEU A 51 20.80 16.44 9.94
N GLU A 52 21.27 15.24 9.63
CA GLU A 52 22.69 14.93 9.43
C GLU A 52 23.24 15.73 8.23
N ALA A 53 22.52 15.77 7.12
CA ALA A 53 22.91 16.58 5.96
C ALA A 53 22.94 18.08 6.26
N ALA A 54 21.92 18.59 6.96
CA ALA A 54 21.84 19.98 7.39
C ALA A 54 22.97 20.36 8.35
N THR A 55 23.36 19.45 9.26
CA THR A 55 24.43 19.69 10.24
C THR A 55 25.83 19.47 9.69
N THR A 56 26.01 18.72 8.60
CA THR A 56 27.31 18.46 7.97
C THR A 56 27.56 19.25 6.68
N SER A 57 26.58 20.07 6.24
CA SER A 57 26.65 20.87 5.01
C SER A 57 27.11 20.08 3.77
N LEU A 58 26.66 18.83 3.66
CA LEU A 58 26.76 18.03 2.45
C LEU A 58 25.51 18.32 1.60
N GLU A 59 25.52 19.37 0.78
CA GLU A 59 24.47 19.49 -0.23
C GLU A 59 24.62 18.37 -1.28
N PRO A 60 23.51 17.75 -1.73
CA PRO A 60 23.53 16.90 -2.91
C PRO A 60 23.91 17.73 -4.14
N GLU A 61 24.60 17.13 -5.11
CA GLU A 61 25.05 17.77 -6.34
C GLU A 61 23.88 18.31 -7.17
N SER A 62 23.40 19.53 -6.90
CA SER A 62 22.55 20.27 -7.82
C SER A 62 22.69 21.79 -7.67
N ALA A 63 23.44 22.37 -8.61
CA ALA A 63 23.25 23.69 -9.22
C ALA A 63 23.13 24.95 -8.33
N SER A 64 24.16 25.28 -7.55
CA SER A 64 24.39 26.70 -7.16
C SER A 64 25.85 27.14 -7.38
N THR A 65 26.01 28.29 -8.03
CA THR A 65 27.28 28.91 -8.46
C THR A 65 27.97 29.64 -7.29
N SER A 66 28.08 28.99 -6.12
CA SER A 66 28.80 29.54 -4.96
C SER A 66 29.98 28.64 -4.57
N PRO A 67 31.13 29.20 -4.14
CA PRO A 67 32.33 28.41 -3.91
C PRO A 67 32.14 27.46 -2.73
N ARG A 68 32.18 26.15 -3.04
CA ARG A 68 32.28 24.98 -2.18
C ARG A 68 32.67 25.28 -0.73
N ARG A 69 31.72 25.12 0.21
CA ARG A 69 31.97 25.06 1.66
C ARG A 69 32.34 23.65 2.11
N LEU A 70 33.36 23.03 1.52
CA LEU A 70 33.85 21.74 2.01
C LEU A 70 34.33 21.89 3.47
N GLY A 71 33.74 21.14 4.40
CA GLY A 71 34.22 21.04 5.80
C GLY A 71 33.62 22.03 6.80
N GLN A 72 32.38 22.49 6.57
CA GLN A 72 31.59 23.19 7.60
C GLN A 72 30.68 22.20 8.33
N GLU A 73 30.83 22.12 9.65
CA GLU A 73 29.94 21.36 10.53
C GLU A 73 29.20 22.31 11.47
N THR A 74 28.00 21.92 11.84
CA THR A 74 27.07 22.68 12.64
C THR A 74 26.63 21.80 13.81
N TRP A 75 26.74 22.32 15.03
CA TRP A 75 26.44 21.61 16.27
C TRP A 75 25.51 22.46 17.14
N PHE A 76 24.49 21.85 17.74
CA PHE A 76 23.63 22.55 18.69
C PHE A 76 24.35 22.72 20.03
N THR A 77 24.34 23.94 20.57
CA THR A 77 24.89 24.25 21.89
C THR A 77 23.79 24.35 22.93
N LYS A 78 22.65 24.95 22.55
CA LYS A 78 21.46 25.09 23.39
C LYS A 78 20.20 24.88 22.57
N LEU A 79 19.34 23.96 23.00
CA LEU A 79 18.07 23.66 22.34
C LEU A 79 16.89 24.36 23.01
N PRO A 80 15.82 24.65 22.25
CA PRO A 80 14.58 25.17 22.79
C PRO A 80 13.72 24.14 23.50
N PRO A 81 12.95 24.51 24.54
CA PRO A 81 11.91 23.65 25.08
C PRO A 81 10.91 23.18 24.01
N VAL A 82 10.64 24.03 23.02
CA VAL A 82 9.82 23.71 21.85
C VAL A 82 10.69 23.84 20.59
N LEU A 83 11.06 22.71 20.01
CA LEU A 83 11.88 22.61 18.81
C LEU A 83 10.98 22.54 17.57
N VAL A 84 11.15 23.49 16.66
CA VAL A 84 10.34 23.61 15.44
C VAL A 84 11.21 23.29 14.22
N PHE A 85 10.81 22.26 13.47
CA PHE A 85 11.42 21.92 12.18
C PHE A 85 10.52 22.35 11.03
N GLU A 86 11.07 23.15 10.13
CA GLU A 86 10.42 23.52 8.88
C GLU A 86 10.85 22.54 7.78
N LEU A 87 9.91 21.83 7.17
CA LEU A 87 10.17 20.86 6.12
C LEU A 87 10.07 21.55 4.75
N SER A 88 11.23 21.78 4.12
CA SER A 88 11.34 22.44 2.82
C SER A 88 10.82 21.54 1.70
N ARG A 89 9.51 21.57 1.48
CA ARG A 89 8.81 20.82 0.42
C ARG A 89 8.55 21.61 -0.84
N PHE A 90 8.93 22.87 -0.94
CA PHE A 90 8.79 23.64 -2.18
C PHE A 90 10.15 23.91 -2.79
N ARG A 91 10.26 23.67 -4.10
CA ARG A 91 11.43 24.02 -4.88
C ARG A 91 11.01 24.72 -6.17
N PHE A 92 11.87 25.57 -6.70
CA PHE A 92 11.62 26.16 -8.01
C PHE A 92 12.06 25.18 -9.10
N ASN A 93 11.10 24.70 -9.91
CA ASN A 93 11.43 23.87 -11.06
C ASN A 93 11.82 24.78 -12.23
N GLN A 94 13.13 24.86 -12.52
CA GLN A 94 13.67 25.73 -13.58
C GLN A 94 13.21 25.32 -14.99
N GLN A 95 12.88 24.04 -15.22
CA GLN A 95 12.38 23.57 -16.52
C GLN A 95 10.92 24.01 -16.76
N MET A 96 10.10 24.02 -15.71
CA MET A 96 8.69 24.40 -15.77
C MET A 96 8.43 25.88 -15.40
N ASN A 97 9.46 26.60 -14.98
CA ASN A 97 9.42 27.99 -14.48
C ASN A 97 8.33 28.22 -13.41
N LYS A 98 8.10 27.23 -12.53
CA LYS A 98 7.03 27.23 -11.52
C LYS A 98 7.52 26.59 -10.21
N PRO A 99 6.99 27.03 -9.04
CA PRO A 99 7.22 26.33 -7.78
C PRO A 99 6.56 24.95 -7.81
N GLU A 100 7.32 23.93 -7.47
CA GLU A 100 6.92 22.53 -7.43
C GLU A 100 6.96 22.03 -5.98
N LYS A 101 5.93 21.30 -5.57
CA LYS A 101 5.87 20.64 -4.27
C LYS A 101 6.56 19.27 -4.35
N ILE A 102 7.41 18.98 -3.38
CA ILE A 102 8.14 17.74 -3.22
C ILE A 102 7.27 16.78 -2.41
N HIS A 103 6.76 15.78 -3.10
CA HIS A 103 5.92 14.72 -2.52
C HIS A 103 6.75 13.53 -2.00
N HIS A 104 8.07 13.66 -1.86
CA HIS A 104 8.92 12.61 -1.33
C HIS A 104 8.49 12.22 0.08
N ARG A 105 8.45 10.92 0.36
CA ARG A 105 8.15 10.39 1.69
C ARG A 105 9.32 10.71 2.63
N LEU A 106 9.01 11.31 3.77
CA LEU A 106 9.95 11.59 4.85
C LEU A 106 9.35 11.11 6.16
N ASP A 107 9.93 10.05 6.71
CA ASP A 107 9.54 9.50 8.00
C ASP A 107 10.16 10.33 9.14
N PHE A 108 9.42 10.47 10.23
CA PHE A 108 9.87 11.17 11.44
C PHE A 108 9.28 10.47 12.68
N PRO A 109 10.03 10.37 13.79
CA PRO A 109 9.62 9.59 14.95
C PRO A 109 8.72 10.40 15.89
N GLU A 110 7.94 9.69 16.71
CA GLU A 110 7.22 10.31 17.83
C GLU A 110 8.17 10.82 18.92
N LEU A 111 9.34 10.17 19.08
CA LEU A 111 10.37 10.53 20.03
C LEU A 111 11.70 10.71 19.32
N LEU A 112 12.25 11.92 19.39
CA LEU A 112 13.50 12.30 18.75
C LEU A 112 14.58 12.54 19.81
N TYR A 113 15.70 11.84 19.73
CA TYR A 113 16.85 12.08 20.60
C TYR A 113 17.83 13.03 19.93
N MET A 114 18.08 14.18 20.57
CA MET A 114 18.90 15.25 19.99
C MET A 114 20.39 15.13 20.32
N ASP A 115 20.77 14.23 21.22
CA ASP A 115 22.12 14.03 21.76
C ASP A 115 23.20 13.98 20.71
N ARG A 116 22.95 13.28 19.59
CA ARG A 116 23.94 13.12 18.52
C ARG A 116 24.27 14.42 17.79
N TYR A 117 23.40 15.42 17.85
CA TYR A 117 23.59 16.71 17.20
C TYR A 117 24.16 17.78 18.14
N MET A 118 24.30 17.44 19.43
CA MET A 118 24.82 18.35 20.44
C MET A 118 26.34 18.46 20.40
N GLU A 119 26.86 19.65 20.67
CA GLU A 119 28.30 19.90 20.61
C GLU A 119 29.10 19.03 21.59
N TYR A 120 28.57 18.75 22.78
CA TYR A 120 29.26 17.95 23.80
C TYR A 120 29.51 16.50 23.35
N ASN A 121 28.69 15.96 22.43
CA ASN A 121 28.84 14.62 21.88
C ASN A 121 29.57 14.57 20.53
N LYS A 122 30.11 15.70 20.03
CA LYS A 122 30.65 15.80 18.67
C LYS A 122 31.69 14.75 18.30
N ASN A 123 32.55 14.35 19.24
CA ASN A 123 33.60 13.37 18.99
C ASN A 123 33.03 11.95 18.83
N ILE A 124 32.06 11.58 19.69
CA ILE A 124 31.35 10.30 19.61
C ILE A 124 30.59 10.23 18.29
N THR A 125 29.79 11.27 17.98
CA THR A 125 29.04 11.34 16.73
C THR A 125 29.94 11.27 15.51
N ARG A 126 31.09 11.95 15.49
CA ARG A 126 32.05 11.85 14.37
C ARG A 126 32.56 10.43 14.16
N SER A 127 32.95 9.74 15.23
CA SER A 127 33.39 8.34 15.14
C SER A 127 32.27 7.45 14.60
N LYS A 128 31.04 7.60 15.10
CA LYS A 128 29.87 6.84 14.65
C LYS A 128 29.51 7.15 13.19
N ARG A 129 29.60 8.42 12.75
CA ARG A 129 29.41 8.80 11.34
C ARG A 129 30.42 8.13 10.41
N GLU A 130 31.68 8.01 10.83
CA GLU A 130 32.70 7.28 10.07
C GLU A 130 32.41 5.78 9.97
N GLU A 131 31.96 5.18 11.07
CA GLU A 131 31.54 3.78 11.12
C GLU A 131 30.33 3.53 10.20
N VAL A 132 29.29 4.35 10.26
CA VAL A 132 28.15 4.31 9.32
C VAL A 132 28.61 4.40 7.88
N ARG A 133 29.55 5.30 7.57
CA ARG A 133 30.10 5.44 6.21
C ARG A 133 30.78 4.16 5.73
N ARG A 134 31.57 3.50 6.60
CA ARG A 134 32.22 2.23 6.29
C ARG A 134 31.20 1.10 6.09
N LEU A 135 30.22 1.00 6.98
CA LEU A 135 29.15 0.01 6.90
C LEU A 135 28.30 0.18 5.64
N LYS A 136 27.91 1.42 5.28
CA LYS A 136 27.19 1.71 4.02
C LYS A 136 28.03 1.31 2.80
N ALA A 137 29.33 1.60 2.79
CA ALA A 137 30.21 1.20 1.69
C ALA A 137 30.32 -0.33 1.55
N GLU A 138 30.38 -1.05 2.67
CA GLU A 138 30.42 -2.50 2.69
C GLU A 138 29.09 -3.12 2.23
N ARG A 139 27.95 -2.57 2.68
CA ARG A 139 26.62 -2.96 2.21
C ARG A 139 26.49 -2.83 0.69
N GLU A 140 26.97 -1.73 0.10
CA GLU A 140 26.97 -1.53 -1.36
C GLU A 140 27.93 -2.47 -2.09
N ARG A 141 29.00 -2.93 -1.44
CA ARG A 141 29.85 -4.00 -1.98
C ARG A 141 29.10 -5.33 -2.05
N LEU A 142 28.44 -5.72 -0.96
CA LEU A 142 27.62 -6.95 -0.90
C LEU A 142 26.45 -6.90 -1.88
N ARG A 143 25.77 -5.75 -2.00
CA ARG A 143 24.68 -5.57 -2.96
C ARG A 143 25.15 -5.80 -4.39
N ARG A 144 26.29 -5.23 -4.77
CA ARG A 144 26.89 -5.46 -6.10
C ARG A 144 27.30 -6.92 -6.33
N GLN A 145 27.63 -7.68 -5.28
CA GLN A 145 27.87 -9.12 -5.41
C GLN A 145 26.55 -9.86 -5.63
N LEU A 146 25.51 -9.54 -4.85
CA LEU A 146 24.18 -10.14 -4.97
C LEU A 146 23.54 -9.86 -6.34
N ASP A 147 23.69 -8.65 -6.87
CA ASP A 147 23.16 -8.30 -8.19
C ASP A 147 23.74 -9.17 -9.32
N LYS A 148 24.92 -9.78 -9.15
CA LYS A 148 25.47 -10.75 -10.13
C LYS A 148 24.67 -12.05 -10.21
N TYR A 149 24.02 -12.44 -9.10
CA TYR A 149 23.16 -13.61 -9.04
C TYR A 149 21.74 -13.28 -9.48
N ILE A 150 21.21 -12.11 -9.12
CA ILE A 150 19.84 -11.69 -9.45
C ILE A 150 19.72 -11.20 -10.90
N GLN A 151 20.72 -10.47 -11.40
CA GLN A 151 20.76 -9.91 -12.76
C GLN A 151 21.77 -10.64 -13.63
N TYR A 152 21.65 -11.97 -13.70
CA TYR A 152 22.57 -12.82 -14.45
C TYR A 152 22.29 -12.78 -15.97
N GLY A 153 23.35 -12.88 -16.78
CA GLY A 153 23.28 -12.94 -18.25
C GLY A 153 24.13 -11.89 -18.97
N SER A 154 24.62 -12.22 -20.17
CA SER A 154 25.45 -11.31 -20.99
C SER A 154 24.64 -10.52 -22.02
N GLY A 155 23.42 -10.96 -22.33
CA GLY A 155 22.50 -10.28 -23.27
C GLY A 155 21.64 -9.20 -22.62
N PRO A 156 20.92 -8.36 -23.37
CA PRO A 156 20.17 -7.22 -22.83
C PRO A 156 19.10 -7.61 -21.80
N LYS A 157 18.64 -8.87 -21.82
CA LYS A 157 17.76 -9.43 -20.80
C LYS A 157 18.59 -10.07 -19.69
N ARG A 158 18.32 -9.66 -18.45
CA ARG A 158 18.89 -10.24 -17.23
C ARG A 158 17.84 -11.10 -16.54
N VAL A 159 18.25 -12.23 -16.00
CA VAL A 159 17.40 -13.19 -15.29
C VAL A 159 18.12 -13.69 -14.04
N PRO A 160 17.41 -14.11 -12.99
CA PRO A 160 18.05 -14.72 -11.82
C PRO A 160 18.77 -16.02 -12.19
N LEU A 161 20.00 -16.21 -11.70
CA LEU A 161 20.77 -17.43 -11.95
C LEU A 161 20.08 -18.68 -11.40
N GLN A 162 19.37 -18.54 -10.26
CA GLN A 162 18.59 -19.62 -9.67
C GLN A 162 17.52 -20.15 -10.63
N ASP A 163 16.77 -19.24 -11.27
CA ASP A 163 15.74 -19.60 -12.25
C ASP A 163 16.36 -20.28 -13.48
N VAL A 164 17.51 -19.80 -13.95
CA VAL A 164 18.23 -20.44 -15.07
C VAL A 164 18.62 -21.87 -14.73
N LEU A 165 19.18 -22.10 -13.54
CA LEU A 165 19.57 -23.45 -13.09
C LEU A 165 18.34 -24.36 -12.94
N GLN A 166 17.26 -23.84 -12.36
CA GLN A 166 16.00 -24.57 -12.18
C GLN A 166 15.37 -24.96 -13.52
N TYR A 167 15.20 -24.02 -14.45
CA TYR A 167 14.62 -24.31 -15.76
C TYR A 167 15.51 -25.23 -16.60
N THR A 168 16.84 -25.13 -16.44
CA THR A 168 17.77 -26.05 -17.11
C THR A 168 17.63 -27.46 -16.54
N LEU A 169 17.47 -27.61 -15.22
CA LEU A 169 17.26 -28.89 -14.58
C LEU A 169 15.92 -29.52 -15.01
N GLU A 170 14.84 -28.74 -15.04
CA GLU A 170 13.52 -29.17 -15.52
C GLU A 170 13.57 -29.65 -16.99
N PHE A 171 14.31 -28.95 -17.84
CA PHE A 171 14.54 -29.37 -19.22
C PHE A 171 15.30 -30.70 -19.29
N VAL A 172 16.32 -30.90 -18.45
CA VAL A 172 17.07 -32.17 -18.42
C VAL A 172 16.21 -33.32 -17.89
N GLU A 173 15.29 -33.06 -16.95
CA GLU A 173 14.38 -34.05 -16.36
C GLU A 173 13.19 -34.44 -17.25
N SER A 174 12.84 -33.61 -18.24
CA SER A 174 11.72 -33.90 -19.15
C SER A 174 11.93 -35.19 -19.98
N LYS A 175 13.19 -35.51 -20.32
CA LYS A 175 13.57 -36.73 -21.04
C LYS A 175 13.38 -38.02 -20.21
N ALA A 176 13.77 -37.99 -18.94
CA ALA A 176 13.60 -39.12 -18.01
C ALA A 176 12.11 -39.43 -17.73
N SER A 177 11.25 -38.44 -17.95
CA SER A 177 9.79 -38.57 -17.81
C SER A 177 9.14 -39.12 -19.08
N GLN A 178 9.63 -38.74 -20.27
CA GLN A 178 9.20 -39.32 -21.55
C GLN A 178 9.57 -40.81 -21.66
N GLN A 179 10.78 -41.21 -21.28
CA GLN A 179 11.19 -42.64 -21.31
C GLN A 179 10.37 -43.53 -20.37
N ARG A 180 9.95 -43.02 -19.20
CA ARG A 180 9.05 -43.75 -18.28
C ARG A 180 7.61 -43.83 -18.78
N ASN A 181 7.13 -42.83 -19.51
CA ASN A 181 5.79 -42.85 -20.09
C ASN A 181 5.69 -43.79 -21.30
N GLU A 182 6.76 -43.92 -22.11
CA GLU A 182 6.83 -44.91 -23.19
C GLU A 182 6.85 -46.36 -22.67
N GLU A 183 7.45 -46.62 -21.50
CA GLU A 183 7.39 -47.94 -20.83
C GLU A 183 6.02 -48.21 -20.18
N ALA A 184 5.28 -47.18 -19.77
CA ALA A 184 3.94 -47.30 -19.15
C ALA A 184 2.79 -47.39 -20.17
N GLU A 185 2.97 -46.91 -21.41
CA GLU A 185 1.94 -46.94 -22.48
C GLU A 185 1.72 -48.32 -23.15
N MET A 186 2.34 -49.39 -22.63
CA MET A 186 1.91 -50.77 -22.91
C MET A 186 0.66 -51.18 -22.07
N GLY A 187 -0.01 -50.24 -21.39
CA GLY A 187 -1.23 -50.50 -20.62
C GLY A 187 -2.23 -49.33 -20.60
N SER A 188 -2.99 -49.15 -21.69
CA SER A 188 -4.23 -48.35 -21.83
C SER A 188 -4.16 -46.80 -21.67
N PRO A 189 -4.96 -46.01 -22.42
CA PRO A 189 -4.85 -44.56 -22.41
C PRO A 189 -5.79 -43.90 -21.39
N SER A 190 -5.27 -42.94 -20.61
CA SER A 190 -6.09 -41.96 -19.88
C SER A 190 -5.43 -40.58 -19.83
N SER A 191 -6.20 -39.60 -20.32
CA SER A 191 -6.22 -38.17 -19.99
C SER A 191 -4.92 -37.34 -20.03
N ARG A 192 -4.79 -36.53 -21.08
CA ARG A 192 -3.78 -35.46 -21.26
C ARG A 192 -4.12 -34.21 -20.44
N ASN A 193 -3.13 -33.68 -19.71
CA ASN A 193 -3.11 -32.32 -19.18
C ASN A 193 -2.34 -31.39 -20.14
N VAL A 194 -2.86 -30.17 -20.32
CA VAL A 194 -2.34 -29.12 -21.22
C VAL A 194 -1.40 -28.18 -20.44
N PHE A 195 -0.12 -28.11 -20.80
CA PHE A 195 0.83 -27.10 -20.28
C PHE A 195 1.04 -25.95 -21.28
N HIS A 196 1.17 -24.72 -20.74
CA HIS A 196 1.16 -23.45 -21.46
C HIS A 196 2.51 -23.06 -22.10
N ASN A 197 2.43 -22.52 -23.31
CA ASN A 197 3.49 -22.36 -24.31
C ASN A 197 4.38 -21.09 -24.17
N ARG A 198 4.66 -20.59 -22.94
CA ARG A 198 5.44 -19.34 -22.74
C ARG A 198 6.87 -19.51 -22.18
N GLY A 199 7.24 -20.66 -21.63
CA GLY A 199 8.59 -20.93 -21.08
C GLY A 199 9.64 -21.31 -22.14
N LEU A 200 9.21 -21.71 -23.34
CA LEU A 200 10.07 -22.33 -24.35
C LEU A 200 11.09 -21.41 -25.02
N GLN A 201 10.74 -20.14 -25.26
CA GLN A 201 11.65 -19.19 -25.91
C GLN A 201 12.83 -18.80 -24.99
N VAL A 202 12.58 -18.78 -23.68
CA VAL A 202 13.56 -18.35 -22.66
C VAL A 202 14.61 -19.44 -22.44
N GLY A 203 14.24 -20.72 -22.50
CA GLY A 203 15.15 -21.85 -22.34
C GLY A 203 16.23 -21.92 -23.43
N LEU A 204 15.85 -21.74 -24.71
CA LEU A 204 16.79 -21.71 -25.84
C LEU A 204 17.78 -20.53 -25.76
N ASP A 205 17.30 -19.36 -25.37
CA ASP A 205 18.15 -18.18 -25.16
C ASP A 205 19.12 -18.36 -23.97
N CYS A 206 18.70 -19.07 -22.90
CA CYS A 206 19.55 -19.37 -21.74
C CYS A 206 20.64 -20.41 -22.07
N ILE A 207 20.34 -21.40 -22.90
CA ILE A 207 21.31 -22.42 -23.37
C ILE A 207 22.41 -21.78 -24.24
N LEU A 208 22.06 -20.77 -25.06
CA LEU A 208 23.01 -19.99 -25.85
C LEU A 208 23.89 -19.05 -24.99
N GLN A 209 23.42 -18.65 -23.80
CA GLN A 209 24.19 -17.83 -22.85
C GLN A 209 25.19 -18.70 -22.05
N LEU A 210 24.79 -19.91 -21.65
CA LEU A 210 25.65 -20.88 -20.97
C LEU A 210 26.80 -21.36 -21.87
N SER A 211 26.55 -21.58 -23.17
CA SER A 211 27.60 -21.96 -24.13
C SER A 211 28.61 -20.82 -24.38
N ARG A 212 28.18 -19.55 -24.32
CA ARG A 212 29.07 -18.38 -24.38
C ARG A 212 29.92 -18.20 -23.13
N TRP A 213 29.40 -18.57 -21.96
CA TRP A 213 30.15 -18.56 -20.70
C TRP A 213 31.27 -19.60 -20.70
N VAL A 214 30.99 -20.79 -21.25
CA VAL A 214 32.00 -21.85 -21.47
C VAL A 214 33.11 -21.38 -22.42
N LEU A 215 32.76 -20.67 -23.52
CA LEU A 215 33.75 -20.09 -24.44
C LEU A 215 34.58 -18.96 -23.81
N TYR A 216 34.01 -18.19 -22.88
CA TYR A 216 34.73 -17.13 -22.17
C TYR A 216 35.74 -17.69 -21.17
N ILE A 217 35.43 -18.82 -20.52
CA ILE A 217 36.35 -19.55 -19.63
C ILE A 217 37.45 -20.27 -20.42
N LEU A 218 37.16 -20.72 -21.66
CA LEU A 218 38.09 -21.43 -22.54
C LEU A 218 38.92 -20.51 -23.46
N SER A 219 38.65 -19.19 -23.50
CA SER A 219 39.44 -18.26 -24.29
C SER A 219 40.84 -18.09 -23.69
N PRO A 220 41.93 -18.29 -24.45
CA PRO A 220 43.27 -18.06 -23.95
C PRO A 220 43.45 -16.56 -23.72
N VAL A 221 43.33 -16.12 -22.47
CA VAL A 221 43.78 -14.79 -22.05
C VAL A 221 45.29 -14.80 -22.21
N SER A 222 45.74 -14.14 -23.29
CA SER A 222 47.11 -13.70 -23.48
C SER A 222 47.59 -13.02 -22.20
N GLY A 223 48.80 -13.39 -21.79
CA GLY A 223 49.29 -13.24 -20.43
C GLY A 223 49.21 -11.81 -19.90
N GLU A 224 48.41 -11.63 -18.86
CA GLU A 224 48.64 -10.66 -17.78
C GLU A 224 47.62 -10.95 -16.67
N LYS A 225 48.04 -11.74 -15.66
CA LYS A 225 47.58 -11.76 -14.24
C LYS A 225 47.98 -13.06 -13.54
N LYS A 226 49.29 -13.29 -13.39
CA LYS A 226 49.83 -14.05 -12.24
C LYS A 226 49.78 -13.13 -11.01
N SER A 227 48.61 -12.90 -10.43
CA SER A 227 48.51 -12.16 -9.15
C SER A 227 47.22 -12.41 -8.35
N TYR A 228 46.51 -13.52 -8.58
CA TYR A 228 45.24 -13.79 -7.89
C TYR A 228 45.24 -15.02 -6.98
N CYS A 229 46.41 -15.54 -6.59
CA CYS A 229 46.53 -16.65 -5.64
C CYS A 229 47.37 -16.33 -4.39
N HIS A 230 47.53 -15.05 -4.02
CA HIS A 230 48.36 -14.68 -2.85
C HIS A 230 47.64 -13.90 -1.73
N ASN A 231 46.30 -13.87 -1.68
CA ASN A 231 45.57 -13.19 -0.61
C ASN A 231 44.42 -14.02 -0.02
N LEU A 232 44.71 -15.26 0.37
CA LEU A 232 43.92 -15.97 1.37
C LEU A 232 44.88 -16.39 2.48
N ASN A 233 44.98 -15.53 3.49
CA ASN A 233 45.76 -15.76 4.69
C ASN A 233 44.91 -16.63 5.64
N PHE A 234 44.95 -17.95 5.45
CA PHE A 234 44.59 -18.89 6.50
C PHE A 234 45.86 -19.59 6.97
N ASN A 235 46.24 -19.23 8.19
CA ASN A 235 47.38 -19.73 8.92
C ASN A 235 47.06 -21.13 9.44
N ILE A 236 47.48 -22.17 8.72
CA ILE A 236 47.56 -23.54 9.25
C ILE A 236 48.86 -24.15 8.73
N GLU A 237 49.86 -24.21 9.61
CA GLU A 237 51.10 -24.96 9.43
C GLU A 237 50.81 -26.47 9.30
N ARG A 238 51.36 -27.08 8.24
CA ARG A 238 52.09 -28.37 8.19
C ARG A 238 51.82 -29.16 6.90
N ASP A 239 52.90 -29.23 6.13
CA ASP A 239 53.32 -30.20 5.11
C ASP A 239 52.39 -31.35 4.71
N TYR A 240 52.00 -31.42 3.43
CA TYR A 240 51.89 -32.66 2.65
C TYR A 240 51.94 -32.37 1.12
N PRO A 241 52.69 -33.13 0.30
CA PRO A 241 52.95 -32.84 -1.13
C PRO A 241 51.82 -33.29 -2.08
N MET A 242 50.55 -33.29 -1.65
CA MET A 242 49.40 -33.79 -2.43
C MET A 242 48.64 -32.69 -3.21
N LYS A 243 48.88 -31.40 -2.94
CA LYS A 243 48.08 -30.31 -3.54
C LYS A 243 48.32 -30.10 -5.04
N SER A 244 49.52 -30.37 -5.58
CA SER A 244 49.74 -30.24 -7.03
C SER A 244 49.09 -31.36 -7.84
N PHE A 245 48.91 -32.54 -7.23
CA PHE A 245 48.29 -33.70 -7.86
C PHE A 245 46.77 -33.57 -7.90
N PHE A 246 46.13 -33.10 -6.81
CA PHE A 246 44.69 -32.85 -6.80
C PHE A 246 44.28 -31.62 -7.62
N SER A 247 45.11 -30.58 -7.67
CA SER A 247 44.83 -29.39 -8.50
C SER A 247 44.92 -29.68 -9.99
N SER A 248 45.83 -30.56 -10.44
CA SER A 248 45.86 -30.97 -11.86
C SER A 248 44.69 -31.90 -12.19
N MET A 249 44.34 -32.84 -11.30
CA MET A 249 43.26 -33.81 -11.55
C MET A 249 41.86 -33.16 -11.57
N LEU A 250 41.62 -32.16 -10.71
CA LEU A 250 40.40 -31.35 -10.75
C LEU A 250 40.36 -30.43 -11.96
N TRP A 251 41.50 -29.91 -12.43
CA TRP A 251 41.59 -29.12 -13.65
C TRP A 251 41.30 -29.95 -14.91
N TYR A 252 41.89 -31.14 -15.03
CA TYR A 252 41.62 -32.05 -16.15
C TYR A 252 40.18 -32.59 -16.12
N SER A 253 39.63 -32.94 -14.95
CA SER A 253 38.23 -33.37 -14.81
C SER A 253 37.23 -32.26 -15.12
N MET A 254 37.53 -31.01 -14.77
CA MET A 254 36.70 -29.84 -15.09
C MET A 254 36.79 -29.48 -16.58
N VAL A 255 37.98 -29.58 -17.19
CA VAL A 255 38.17 -29.36 -18.64
C VAL A 255 37.49 -30.46 -19.45
N ASP A 256 37.57 -31.73 -19.06
CA ASP A 256 36.90 -32.83 -19.75
C ASP A 256 35.37 -32.73 -19.63
N SER A 257 34.85 -32.38 -18.46
CA SER A 257 33.41 -32.16 -18.26
C SER A 257 32.90 -30.97 -19.09
N VAL A 258 33.68 -29.89 -19.20
CA VAL A 258 33.33 -28.70 -19.98
C VAL A 258 33.42 -28.97 -21.49
N VAL A 259 34.39 -29.76 -21.96
CA VAL A 259 34.54 -30.17 -23.36
C VAL A 259 33.41 -31.11 -23.78
N ILE A 260 33.00 -32.05 -22.93
CA ILE A 260 31.87 -32.94 -23.18
C ILE A 260 30.57 -32.12 -23.23
N ILE A 261 30.34 -31.19 -22.29
CA ILE A 261 29.17 -30.31 -22.29
C ILE A 261 29.14 -29.43 -23.56
N PHE A 262 30.29 -28.91 -23.99
CA PHE A 262 30.38 -28.10 -25.22
C PHE A 262 30.11 -28.92 -26.48
N GLN A 263 30.62 -30.16 -26.57
CA GLN A 263 30.38 -31.06 -27.70
C GLN A 263 28.93 -31.53 -27.78
N VAL A 264 28.30 -31.79 -26.63
CA VAL A 264 26.88 -32.20 -26.54
C VAL A 264 25.96 -31.03 -26.86
N MET A 265 26.20 -29.84 -26.28
CA MET A 265 25.39 -28.64 -26.55
C MET A 265 25.55 -28.15 -28.00
N SER A 266 26.75 -28.20 -28.58
CA SER A 266 26.98 -27.81 -29.98
C SER A 266 26.29 -28.77 -30.96
N ARG A 267 26.20 -30.07 -30.65
CA ARG A 267 25.46 -31.05 -31.47
C ARG A 267 23.95 -30.86 -31.41
N ILE A 268 23.41 -30.51 -30.23
CA ILE A 268 21.99 -30.22 -30.04
C ILE A 268 21.58 -28.94 -30.82
N ILE A 269 22.42 -27.90 -30.82
CA ILE A 269 22.15 -26.64 -31.53
C ILE A 269 22.24 -26.80 -33.06
N SER A 270 23.24 -27.51 -33.58
CA SER A 270 23.42 -27.68 -35.04
C SER A 270 22.27 -28.43 -35.72
N HIS A 271 21.60 -29.37 -35.02
CA HIS A 271 20.48 -30.12 -35.59
C HIS A 271 19.11 -29.44 -35.41
N SER A 272 18.99 -28.53 -34.43
CA SER A 272 17.75 -27.76 -34.22
C SER A 272 17.51 -26.68 -35.28
N LEU A 273 18.54 -26.31 -36.06
CA LEU A 273 18.50 -25.26 -37.09
C LEU A 273 18.54 -25.79 -38.53
N GLY A 274 18.53 -27.11 -38.76
CA GLY A 274 18.26 -27.70 -40.08
C GLY A 274 19.18 -27.28 -41.23
N LEU A 275 20.50 -27.24 -41.05
CA LEU A 275 21.46 -26.97 -42.13
C LEU A 275 22.21 -28.25 -42.53
N CYS A 276 21.73 -28.94 -43.58
CA CYS A 276 22.50 -29.93 -44.34
C CYS A 276 22.55 -29.55 -45.82
N SER A 277 23.75 -29.64 -46.42
CA SER A 277 24.14 -29.25 -47.79
C SER A 277 23.50 -30.09 -48.92
N PRO A 278 23.47 -29.60 -50.19
CA PRO A 278 22.78 -30.25 -51.29
C PRO A 278 23.67 -31.25 -52.06
N GLY A 279 23.13 -32.44 -52.36
CA GLY A 279 23.80 -33.45 -53.18
C GLY A 279 22.81 -34.35 -53.94
N SER A 280 22.73 -34.10 -55.26
CA SER A 280 22.41 -34.99 -56.39
C SER A 280 21.29 -36.07 -56.28
N SER A 281 20.23 -35.88 -57.08
CA SER A 281 19.27 -36.91 -57.56
C SER A 281 19.87 -37.74 -58.72
N PRO A 282 19.49 -39.03 -58.94
CA PRO A 282 18.42 -39.34 -59.93
C PRO A 282 17.64 -40.67 -59.59
N PRO A 283 16.90 -41.35 -60.51
CA PRO A 283 15.43 -41.25 -60.60
C PRO A 283 14.63 -42.55 -60.36
N ASP A 284 13.38 -42.34 -59.95
CA ASP A 284 12.12 -43.10 -60.13
C ASP A 284 12.13 -44.65 -60.26
N GLU A 285 11.44 -45.34 -59.33
CA GLU A 285 10.49 -46.43 -59.63
C GLU A 285 9.69 -46.87 -58.38
N GLY A 286 8.36 -46.66 -58.42
CA GLY A 286 7.29 -47.57 -58.00
C GLY A 286 7.23 -48.23 -56.60
N LEU A 287 6.08 -48.00 -55.93
CA LEU A 287 5.36 -48.85 -54.96
C LEU A 287 5.66 -48.71 -53.45
N SER A 288 4.69 -48.08 -52.78
CA SER A 288 4.03 -48.55 -51.54
C SER A 288 4.87 -48.71 -50.26
N ARG A 289 4.90 -47.67 -49.42
CA ARG A 289 4.83 -47.85 -47.95
C ARG A 289 4.39 -46.56 -47.27
N GLY A 290 3.31 -46.65 -46.48
CA GLY A 290 2.68 -45.52 -45.83
C GLY A 290 3.60 -44.78 -44.86
N GLU A 291 3.71 -43.47 -45.04
CA GLU A 291 4.21 -42.55 -44.02
C GLU A 291 3.08 -42.27 -43.03
N SER A 292 3.34 -42.54 -41.74
CA SER A 292 2.48 -42.08 -40.65
C SER A 292 2.86 -40.63 -40.29
N PRO A 293 1.91 -39.70 -40.10
CA PRO A 293 2.23 -38.31 -39.77
C PRO A 293 2.83 -38.21 -38.35
N ARG A 294 3.92 -37.47 -38.23
CA ARG A 294 4.62 -37.18 -36.97
C ARG A 294 3.66 -36.59 -35.92
N ASN A 295 3.65 -37.15 -34.71
CA ASN A 295 2.95 -36.61 -33.55
C ASN A 295 3.56 -35.26 -33.13
N LEU A 296 2.79 -34.18 -33.27
CA LEU A 296 3.16 -32.80 -32.92
C LEU A 296 2.82 -32.46 -31.46
N ASN A 297 3.24 -33.26 -30.47
CA ASN A 297 2.82 -33.00 -29.09
C ASN A 297 3.88 -33.26 -27.99
N ASP A 298 5.16 -33.30 -28.34
CA ASP A 298 6.24 -33.38 -27.35
C ASP A 298 6.82 -32.01 -27.02
N GLY A 299 6.87 -31.68 -25.73
CA GLY A 299 7.58 -30.51 -25.21
C GLY A 299 9.10 -30.59 -25.46
N PRO A 300 9.86 -29.53 -25.16
CA PRO A 300 11.29 -29.52 -25.41
C PRO A 300 11.97 -30.51 -24.46
N SER A 301 12.65 -31.51 -25.03
CA SER A 301 13.44 -32.47 -24.26
C SER A 301 14.82 -32.71 -24.90
N PRO A 302 15.83 -33.06 -24.09
CA PRO A 302 17.17 -33.32 -24.60
C PRO A 302 17.19 -34.53 -25.55
N GLN A 303 17.47 -34.29 -26.83
CA GLN A 303 17.63 -35.36 -27.83
C GLN A 303 19.07 -35.88 -27.84
N HIS A 304 19.27 -37.19 -28.01
CA HIS A 304 20.60 -37.83 -28.20
C HIS A 304 21.65 -37.59 -27.08
N VAL A 305 21.28 -37.86 -25.83
CA VAL A 305 22.16 -37.78 -24.63
C VAL A 305 22.14 -39.12 -23.90
N SER A 306 23.30 -39.62 -23.48
CA SER A 306 23.41 -40.90 -22.75
C SER A 306 22.97 -40.77 -21.29
N GLU A 307 22.48 -41.87 -20.72
CA GLU A 307 22.00 -41.89 -19.33
C GLU A 307 23.07 -41.50 -18.29
N PRO A 308 24.36 -41.91 -18.41
CA PRO A 308 25.41 -41.45 -17.50
C PRO A 308 25.67 -39.94 -17.59
N GLU A 309 25.66 -39.36 -18.80
CA GLU A 309 25.83 -37.92 -19.00
C GLU A 309 24.67 -37.12 -18.40
N LEU A 310 23.44 -37.63 -18.54
CA LEU A 310 22.24 -37.01 -17.99
C LEU A 310 22.26 -36.98 -16.46
N ARG A 311 22.66 -38.09 -15.82
CA ARG A 311 22.86 -38.15 -14.37
C ARG A 311 23.95 -37.20 -13.88
N LEU A 312 25.06 -37.09 -14.62
CA LEU A 312 26.13 -36.15 -14.30
C LEU A 312 25.61 -34.71 -14.33
N LEU A 313 24.92 -34.33 -15.42
CA LEU A 313 24.32 -32.99 -15.57
C LEU A 313 23.34 -32.67 -14.44
N GLN A 314 22.44 -33.59 -14.10
CA GLN A 314 21.52 -33.42 -12.97
C GLN A 314 22.25 -33.21 -11.65
N SER A 315 23.30 -33.99 -11.38
CA SER A 315 24.08 -33.86 -10.15
C SER A 315 24.80 -32.51 -10.06
N CYS A 316 25.37 -32.02 -11.17
CA CYS A 316 26.03 -30.73 -11.24
C CYS A 316 25.04 -29.57 -11.07
N LEU A 317 23.91 -29.61 -11.79
CA LEU A 317 22.89 -28.56 -11.73
C LEU A 317 22.27 -28.45 -10.34
N ARG A 318 21.91 -29.57 -9.70
CA ARG A 318 21.38 -29.56 -8.31
C ARG A 318 22.41 -29.02 -7.32
N ARG A 319 23.67 -29.40 -7.47
CA ARG A 319 24.75 -28.89 -6.62
C ARG A 319 24.91 -27.38 -6.79
N TRP A 320 25.03 -26.88 -8.02
CA TRP A 320 25.18 -25.45 -8.28
C TRP A 320 23.96 -24.65 -7.86
N GLN A 321 22.75 -25.20 -8.02
CA GLN A 321 21.54 -24.59 -7.51
C GLN A 321 21.62 -24.41 -5.99
N SER A 322 22.01 -25.45 -5.25
CA SER A 322 22.17 -25.37 -3.79
C SER A 322 23.27 -24.40 -3.37
N GLU A 323 24.41 -24.37 -4.08
CA GLU A 323 25.51 -23.43 -3.82
C GLU A 323 25.05 -21.97 -4.06
N VAL A 324 24.38 -21.69 -5.18
CA VAL A 324 23.85 -20.36 -5.50
C VAL A 324 22.78 -19.91 -4.51
N GLU A 325 21.88 -20.80 -4.11
CA GLU A 325 20.86 -20.53 -3.09
C GLU A 325 21.50 -20.16 -1.74
N HIS A 326 22.55 -20.89 -1.36
CA HIS A 326 23.31 -20.60 -0.14
C HIS A 326 24.01 -19.24 -0.21
N ASP A 327 24.74 -18.96 -1.29
CA ASP A 327 25.45 -17.69 -1.50
C ASP A 327 24.50 -16.49 -1.47
N VAL A 328 23.37 -16.58 -2.18
CA VAL A 328 22.35 -15.52 -2.22
C VAL A 328 21.81 -15.25 -0.83
N LYS A 329 21.50 -16.31 -0.08
CA LYS A 329 21.00 -16.20 1.29
C LYS A 329 22.06 -15.58 2.23
N GLU A 330 23.31 -16.03 2.17
CA GLU A 330 24.39 -15.50 3.01
C GLU A 330 24.62 -14.00 2.75
N LEU A 331 24.61 -13.58 1.47
CA LEU A 331 24.73 -12.17 1.09
C LEU A 331 23.55 -11.34 1.62
N GLN A 332 22.32 -11.83 1.48
CA GLN A 332 21.12 -11.17 2.01
C GLN A 332 21.15 -11.06 3.54
N ASP A 333 21.53 -12.12 4.24
CA ASP A 333 21.66 -12.15 5.70
C ASP A 333 22.77 -11.19 6.17
N SER A 334 23.90 -11.14 5.47
CA SER A 334 25.00 -10.22 5.78
C SER A 334 24.61 -8.76 5.58
N MET A 335 23.91 -8.44 4.48
CA MET A 335 23.36 -7.10 4.27
C MET A 335 22.37 -6.72 5.38
N SER A 336 21.49 -7.65 5.78
CA SER A 336 20.51 -7.43 6.84
C SER A 336 21.18 -7.15 8.20
N ARG A 337 22.28 -7.85 8.52
CA ARG A 337 23.10 -7.59 9.72
C ARG A 337 23.73 -6.20 9.70
N ILE A 338 24.25 -5.77 8.55
CA ILE A 338 24.81 -4.42 8.40
C ILE A 338 23.71 -3.36 8.56
N ASP A 339 22.56 -3.54 7.91
CA ASP A 339 21.43 -2.60 7.99
C ASP A 339 20.90 -2.49 9.44
N ALA A 340 20.85 -3.60 10.19
CA ALA A 340 20.53 -3.59 11.63
C ALA A 340 21.59 -2.83 12.45
N THR A 341 22.87 -3.08 12.20
CA THR A 341 23.97 -2.37 12.89
C THR A 341 23.90 -0.87 12.65
N ILE A 342 23.64 -0.43 11.41
CA ILE A 342 23.48 1.00 11.08
C ILE A 342 22.30 1.62 11.82
N ARG A 343 21.17 0.90 11.91
CA ARG A 343 19.97 1.35 12.60
C ARG A 343 20.22 1.59 14.09
N ASP A 344 20.93 0.66 14.73
CA ASP A 344 21.11 0.65 16.18
C ASP A 344 22.35 1.42 16.64
N ILE A 345 23.19 1.91 15.71
CA ILE A 345 24.52 2.48 16.02
C ILE A 345 24.48 3.69 16.98
N TYR A 346 23.34 4.38 17.07
CA TYR A 346 23.12 5.55 17.93
C TYR A 346 22.18 5.26 19.11
N THR A 347 21.88 3.99 19.41
CA THR A 347 21.03 3.57 20.54
C THR A 347 21.81 3.40 21.85
N GLU A 348 23.06 3.86 21.90
CA GLU A 348 23.89 3.81 23.10
C GLU A 348 23.33 4.75 24.19
N PRO A 349 23.39 4.36 25.48
CA PRO A 349 22.80 5.16 26.56
C PRO A 349 23.26 6.63 26.60
N SER A 350 24.52 6.92 26.26
CA SER A 350 25.07 8.29 26.21
C SER A 350 24.44 9.18 25.13
N LEU A 351 23.72 8.60 24.17
CA LEU A 351 23.06 9.29 23.07
C LEU A 351 21.52 9.27 23.19
N LEU A 352 21.01 8.90 24.36
CA LEU A 352 19.57 8.82 24.67
C LEU A 352 19.18 9.70 25.87
N GLN A 353 19.91 10.78 26.14
CA GLN A 353 19.72 11.63 27.33
C GLN A 353 18.82 12.85 27.07
N VAL A 354 18.69 13.29 25.81
CA VAL A 354 17.92 14.49 25.42
C VAL A 354 16.72 14.13 24.54
N PRO A 355 15.63 13.58 25.15
CA PRO A 355 14.41 13.19 24.45
C PRO A 355 13.47 14.36 24.16
N TYR A 356 13.09 14.50 22.90
CA TYR A 356 12.08 15.43 22.41
C TYR A 356 10.87 14.65 21.89
N ARG A 357 9.69 14.90 22.44
CA ARG A 357 8.43 14.24 22.04
C ARG A 357 7.70 15.11 21.01
N LEU A 358 7.28 14.51 19.92
CA LEU A 358 6.47 15.18 18.91
C LEU A 358 5.14 15.61 19.55
N HIS A 359 4.84 16.90 19.44
CA HIS A 359 3.66 17.51 20.04
C HIS A 359 2.66 17.95 18.98
N ALA A 360 3.12 18.52 17.85
CA ALA A 360 2.23 18.88 16.77
C ALA A 360 2.87 18.68 15.39
N VAL A 361 2.02 18.40 14.40
CA VAL A 361 2.38 18.26 12.98
C VAL A 361 1.42 19.12 12.18
N LEU A 362 1.97 20.07 11.43
CA LEU A 362 1.22 20.94 10.54
C LEU A 362 1.29 20.40 9.13
N VAL A 363 0.12 20.13 8.54
CA VAL A 363 -0.04 19.48 7.24
C VAL A 363 -0.64 20.44 6.23
N HIS A 364 -0.18 20.33 5.00
CA HIS A 364 -0.66 21.11 3.87
C HIS A 364 -1.07 20.19 2.71
N GLU A 365 -2.24 20.44 2.15
CA GLU A 365 -2.75 19.84 0.92
C GLU A 365 -2.92 20.91 -0.17
N GLY A 366 -2.35 20.68 -1.34
CA GLY A 366 -2.50 21.61 -2.47
C GLY A 366 -1.19 22.21 -2.98
N GLN A 367 -1.31 23.32 -3.70
CA GLN A 367 -0.22 23.98 -4.42
C GLN A 367 0.44 25.06 -3.55
N ALA A 368 1.59 25.58 -3.99
CA ALA A 368 2.34 26.60 -3.24
C ALA A 368 1.53 27.88 -2.98
N ALA A 369 0.64 28.26 -3.91
CA ALA A 369 -0.13 29.50 -3.84
C ALA A 369 -1.52 29.35 -3.16
N SER A 370 -2.01 28.11 -3.04
CA SER A 370 -3.34 27.83 -2.49
C SER A 370 -3.42 26.37 -2.07
N GLY A 371 -3.97 26.14 -0.88
CA GLY A 371 -4.16 24.82 -0.34
C GLY A 371 -4.87 24.86 1.00
N HIS A 372 -5.15 23.67 1.51
CA HIS A 372 -5.85 23.43 2.76
C HIS A 372 -4.84 23.06 3.85
N TYR A 373 -5.04 23.59 5.05
CA TYR A 373 -4.13 23.42 6.17
C TYR A 373 -4.87 22.85 7.36
N TRP A 374 -4.25 21.90 8.05
CA TRP A 374 -4.74 21.38 9.31
C TRP A 374 -3.57 21.00 10.22
N ALA A 375 -3.88 20.76 11.48
CA ALA A 375 -2.89 20.37 12.48
C ALA A 375 -3.28 19.06 13.15
N TYR A 376 -2.27 18.21 13.38
CA TYR A 376 -2.35 17.15 14.35
C TYR A 376 -1.67 17.63 15.63
N VAL A 377 -2.35 17.52 16.78
CA VAL A 377 -1.80 17.94 18.08
C VAL A 377 -2.00 16.83 19.09
N TYR A 378 -0.94 16.47 19.81
CA TYR A 378 -0.97 15.49 20.88
C TYR A 378 -1.58 16.11 22.13
N CYS A 379 -2.60 15.47 22.68
CA CYS A 379 -3.22 15.85 23.95
C CYS A 379 -2.67 14.97 25.08
N PRO A 380 -1.80 15.47 25.98
CA PRO A 380 -1.17 14.66 27.02
C PRO A 380 -2.18 13.98 27.95
N HIS A 381 -3.20 14.73 28.42
CA HIS A 381 -4.25 14.26 29.32
C HIS A 381 -5.05 13.07 28.76
N ARG A 382 -5.41 13.15 27.46
CA ARG A 382 -6.12 12.07 26.76
C ARG A 382 -5.18 10.97 26.27
N SER A 383 -3.88 11.26 26.24
CA SER A 383 -2.86 10.43 25.62
C SER A 383 -3.20 10.04 24.18
N ALA A 384 -3.82 10.98 23.45
CA ALA A 384 -4.35 10.76 22.11
C ALA A 384 -3.97 11.91 21.16
N TRP A 385 -3.91 11.61 19.86
CA TRP A 385 -3.72 12.61 18.82
C TRP A 385 -5.06 13.18 18.38
N LEU A 386 -5.13 14.49 18.21
CA LEU A 386 -6.31 15.20 17.74
C LEU A 386 -6.02 15.88 16.40
N LYS A 387 -6.88 15.66 15.40
CA LYS A 387 -6.86 16.36 14.11
C LYS A 387 -7.74 17.60 14.21
N PHE A 388 -7.12 18.77 14.18
CA PHE A 388 -7.77 20.07 14.11
C PHE A 388 -7.88 20.49 12.64
N ASN A 389 -9.05 20.30 12.06
CA ASN A 389 -9.36 20.62 10.67
C ASN A 389 -10.54 21.61 10.61
N ASP A 390 -10.22 22.89 10.61
CA ASP A 390 -11.17 24.00 10.74
C ASP A 390 -12.13 23.80 11.94
N VAL A 391 -13.43 23.74 11.66
CA VAL A 391 -14.51 23.55 12.66
C VAL A 391 -14.57 22.12 13.21
N THR A 392 -13.85 21.17 12.61
CA THR A 392 -13.91 19.76 12.97
C THR A 392 -12.67 19.36 13.77
N VAL A 393 -12.89 18.83 14.98
CA VAL A 393 -11.84 18.27 15.83
C VAL A 393 -12.15 16.81 16.13
N ASN A 394 -11.29 15.91 15.63
CA ASN A 394 -11.48 14.47 15.79
C ASN A 394 -10.26 13.83 16.47
N GLU A 395 -10.50 12.80 17.27
CA GLU A 395 -9.42 11.91 17.72
C GLU A 395 -8.94 11.04 16.56
N VAL A 396 -7.63 10.85 16.46
CA VAL A 396 -6.98 10.10 15.37
C VAL A 396 -5.85 9.24 15.91
N THR A 397 -5.48 8.22 15.14
CA THR A 397 -4.34 7.38 15.48
C THR A 397 -3.03 7.94 14.92
N TRP A 398 -1.90 7.43 15.44
CA TRP A 398 -0.58 7.70 14.86
C TRP A 398 -0.50 7.31 13.38
N ALA A 399 -1.16 6.21 12.98
CA ALA A 399 -1.19 5.75 11.61
C ALA A 399 -1.90 6.74 10.68
N ASP A 400 -3.05 7.29 11.12
CA ASP A 400 -3.80 8.30 10.36
C ASP A 400 -2.98 9.58 10.19
N LEU A 401 -2.30 10.01 11.26
CA LEU A 401 -1.38 11.16 11.22
C LEU A 401 -0.27 10.92 10.19
N LEU A 402 0.40 9.77 10.24
CA LEU A 402 1.50 9.45 9.33
C LEU A 402 1.04 9.43 7.87
N HIS A 403 -0.14 8.87 7.58
CA HIS A 403 -0.70 8.80 6.23
C HIS A 403 -0.76 10.20 5.57
N ASP A 404 -1.24 11.20 6.29
CA ASP A 404 -1.33 12.58 5.79
C ASP A 404 0.01 13.34 5.81
N SER A 405 0.95 12.93 6.66
CA SER A 405 2.08 13.77 7.05
C SER A 405 3.40 13.40 6.38
N VAL A 406 3.69 12.12 6.17
CA VAL A 406 5.01 11.68 5.64
C VAL A 406 5.19 12.06 4.17
N GLY A 407 4.10 12.18 3.41
CA GLY A 407 4.11 12.39 1.96
C GLY A 407 4.31 11.07 1.19
N GLY A 408 4.26 11.14 -0.14
CA GLY A 408 4.34 9.97 -1.02
C GLY A 408 3.00 9.29 -1.29
N HIS A 409 1.98 9.58 -0.46
CA HIS A 409 0.59 9.21 -0.68
C HIS A 409 -0.25 10.50 -0.79
N HIS A 410 -1.06 10.62 -1.83
CA HIS A 410 -1.92 11.79 -2.09
C HIS A 410 -1.16 13.13 -2.27
N CYS A 411 -1.90 14.24 -2.25
CA CYS A 411 -1.37 15.61 -2.41
C CYS A 411 -1.01 16.27 -1.06
N THR A 412 -1.06 15.51 0.03
CA THR A 412 -0.87 15.95 1.42
C THR A 412 0.57 15.71 1.89
N SER A 413 1.06 16.59 2.76
CA SER A 413 2.37 16.41 3.39
C SER A 413 2.58 17.39 4.54
N ALA A 414 3.27 16.96 5.60
CA ALA A 414 3.70 17.85 6.68
C ALA A 414 4.70 18.88 6.17
N TYR A 415 4.51 20.14 6.54
CA TYR A 415 5.46 21.22 6.26
C TYR A 415 6.15 21.73 7.54
N CYS A 416 5.62 21.39 8.72
CA CYS A 416 6.23 21.78 9.99
C CYS A 416 5.99 20.74 11.08
N LEU A 417 7.03 20.45 11.86
CA LEU A 417 7.01 19.53 13.00
C LEU A 417 7.39 20.28 14.28
N LEU A 418 6.60 20.11 15.33
CA LEU A 418 6.84 20.71 16.63
C LEU A 418 7.13 19.61 17.64
N TYR A 419 8.34 19.60 18.17
CA TYR A 419 8.75 18.72 19.24
C TYR A 419 8.89 19.50 20.54
N VAL A 420 8.58 18.87 21.66
CA VAL A 420 8.70 19.45 22.99
C VAL A 420 9.64 18.59 23.82
N ASP A 421 10.54 19.23 24.58
CA ASP A 421 11.43 18.56 25.53
C ASP A 421 10.61 17.73 26.51
N ARG A 422 10.77 16.41 26.48
CA ARG A 422 10.00 15.47 27.30
C ARG A 422 10.21 15.71 28.80
N ASN A 423 11.35 16.27 29.19
CA ASN A 423 11.67 16.56 30.58
C ASN A 423 11.01 17.87 31.07
N ASN A 424 10.40 18.65 30.18
CA ASN A 424 9.70 19.87 30.53
C ASN A 424 8.30 19.55 31.09
N ARG A 425 8.22 19.44 32.41
CA ARG A 425 6.98 19.13 33.13
C ARG A 425 5.91 20.20 32.98
N ASP A 426 6.29 21.47 32.91
CA ASP A 426 5.34 22.58 32.79
C ASP A 426 4.53 22.52 31.49
N LEU A 427 5.14 21.98 30.42
CA LEU A 427 4.48 21.84 29.11
C LEU A 427 3.65 20.55 28.97
N PHE A 428 3.93 19.50 29.76
CA PHE A 428 3.27 18.20 29.65
C PHE A 428 2.27 17.88 30.77
N ASP A 429 2.48 18.39 31.98
CA ASP A 429 1.64 18.10 33.15
C ASP A 429 0.34 18.92 33.17
N GLY A 430 0.17 19.84 32.21
CA GLY A 430 -0.99 20.71 32.08
C GLY A 430 -1.06 21.75 33.20
N ALA A 431 -1.56 22.94 32.88
CA ALA A 431 -2.09 23.82 33.92
C ALA A 431 -3.17 23.04 34.68
N LYS A 432 -3.10 23.00 36.01
CA LYS A 432 -4.21 22.46 36.81
C LYS A 432 -5.46 23.22 36.41
N ASP A 433 -6.64 22.61 36.39
CA ASP A 433 -7.90 23.31 36.06
C ASP A 433 -8.09 24.62 36.87
N SER A 434 -7.45 24.69 38.05
CA SER A 434 -7.34 25.87 38.92
C SER A 434 -6.61 27.08 38.31
N GLU A 435 -5.73 26.89 37.33
CA GLU A 435 -4.98 27.96 36.61
C GLU A 435 -5.69 28.42 35.33
N MET A 436 -6.83 27.80 34.99
CA MET A 436 -7.63 28.16 33.81
C MET A 436 -8.77 29.13 34.15
N GLU A 437 -8.66 29.86 35.27
CA GLU A 437 -9.56 30.96 35.60
C GLU A 437 -9.34 32.10 34.61
N LEU A 438 -10.27 32.25 33.67
CA LEU A 438 -10.29 33.38 32.76
C LEU A 438 -10.40 34.68 33.57
N PRO A 439 -9.64 35.73 33.22
CA PRO A 439 -9.88 37.09 33.71
C PRO A 439 -11.36 37.45 33.63
N THR A 440 -11.87 38.18 34.62
CA THR A 440 -13.31 38.41 34.79
C THR A 440 -13.98 39.04 33.57
N ASP A 441 -13.28 39.93 32.86
CA ASP A 441 -13.74 40.54 31.61
C ASP A 441 -13.87 39.50 30.48
N LEU A 442 -12.92 38.59 30.34
CA LEU A 442 -12.98 37.49 29.36
C LEU A 442 -14.03 36.44 29.73
N ALA A 443 -14.18 36.14 31.03
CA ALA A 443 -15.23 35.24 31.52
C ALA A 443 -16.62 35.80 31.18
N GLN A 444 -16.86 37.09 31.46
CA GLN A 444 -18.11 37.76 31.11
C GLN A 444 -18.37 37.77 29.60
N TYR A 445 -17.34 38.00 28.78
CA TYR A 445 -17.45 37.94 27.32
C TYR A 445 -17.88 36.54 26.85
N VAL A 446 -17.22 35.48 27.34
CA VAL A 446 -17.53 34.08 26.99
C VAL A 446 -18.94 33.69 27.45
N GLU A 447 -19.35 34.10 28.66
CA GLU A 447 -20.69 33.84 29.17
C GLU A 447 -21.78 34.55 28.35
N ALA A 448 -21.54 35.80 27.95
CA ALA A 448 -22.46 36.56 27.11
C ALA A 448 -22.62 35.92 25.72
N ASP A 449 -21.51 35.49 25.09
CA ASP A 449 -21.53 34.80 23.79
C ASP A 449 -22.28 33.46 23.88
N ASN A 450 -21.98 32.66 24.91
CA ASN A 450 -22.70 31.40 25.17
C ASN A 450 -24.19 31.62 25.46
N ALA A 451 -24.58 32.74 26.08
CA ALA A 451 -25.97 33.11 26.30
C ALA A 451 -26.67 33.49 24.98
N ALA A 452 -25.99 34.25 24.12
CA ALA A 452 -26.49 34.61 22.79
C ALA A 452 -26.71 33.36 21.92
N PHE A 453 -25.76 32.42 21.93
CA PHE A 453 -25.89 31.16 21.20
C PHE A 453 -27.05 30.29 21.70
N ARG A 454 -27.28 30.22 23.02
CA ARG A 454 -28.45 29.53 23.59
C ARG A 454 -29.77 30.17 23.14
N ALA A 455 -29.85 31.50 23.11
CA ALA A 455 -31.03 32.20 22.62
C ALA A 455 -31.27 31.98 21.12
N GLU A 456 -30.20 31.84 20.31
CA GLU A 456 -30.30 31.46 18.91
C GLU A 456 -30.89 30.05 18.75
N LEU A 457 -30.44 29.09 19.55
CA LEU A 457 -30.96 27.72 19.57
C LEU A 457 -32.46 27.70 19.93
N GLU A 458 -32.85 28.40 20.99
CA GLU A 458 -34.27 28.51 21.40
C GLU A 458 -35.13 29.16 20.32
N LYS A 459 -34.60 30.19 19.63
CA LYS A 459 -35.30 30.82 18.52
C LYS A 459 -35.48 29.83 17.36
N TRP A 460 -34.44 29.08 17.03
CA TRP A 460 -34.51 28.05 16.00
C TRP A 460 -35.58 26.99 16.32
N ASP A 461 -35.62 26.51 17.57
CA ASP A 461 -36.64 25.57 18.03
C ASP A 461 -38.06 26.14 17.91
N ARG A 462 -38.27 27.39 18.34
CA ARG A 462 -39.57 28.08 18.20
C ARG A 462 -40.01 28.14 16.73
N ASP A 463 -39.13 28.63 15.86
CA ASP A 463 -39.40 28.81 14.43
C ASP A 463 -39.69 27.47 13.70
N HIS A 464 -39.20 26.35 14.22
CA HIS A 464 -39.42 25.00 13.68
C HIS A 464 -40.51 24.20 14.40
N SER A 465 -40.95 24.63 15.60
CA SER A 465 -42.09 24.05 16.32
C SER A 465 -43.44 24.46 15.73
N ASP A 466 -43.57 25.68 15.21
CA ASP A 466 -44.80 26.21 14.59
C ASP A 466 -45.12 25.59 13.22
N LYS A 467 -44.20 24.81 12.63
CA LYS A 467 -44.44 24.04 11.39
C LYS A 467 -44.93 22.61 11.66
N GLY A 468 -45.05 22.19 12.92
CA GLY A 468 -45.33 20.81 13.32
C GLY A 468 -46.77 20.49 13.75
N THR A 469 -47.68 21.46 13.83
CA THR A 469 -49.07 21.18 14.28
C THR A 469 -49.99 20.84 13.11
N GLY A 470 -49.95 19.56 12.74
CA GLY A 470 -50.86 18.92 11.79
C GLY A 470 -50.86 17.40 11.93
N SER A 471 -51.09 16.89 13.15
CA SER A 471 -51.67 15.57 13.51
C SER A 471 -50.91 14.81 14.62
N ALA A 472 -51.52 14.90 15.81
CA ALA A 472 -51.75 13.83 16.80
C ALA A 472 -50.57 13.06 17.47
N SER A 473 -50.34 13.47 18.73
CA SER A 473 -50.55 12.68 19.96
C SER A 473 -49.57 11.56 20.35
N GLY A 474 -48.99 11.68 21.56
CA GLY A 474 -48.71 10.48 22.38
C GLY A 474 -47.51 10.43 23.33
N VAL A 475 -47.30 11.45 24.18
CA VAL A 475 -46.87 11.35 25.61
C VAL A 475 -45.63 10.49 25.99
N ASN A 476 -44.56 11.14 26.49
CA ASN A 476 -44.05 11.03 27.87
C ASN A 476 -42.66 11.70 27.99
N ASP A 477 -42.63 12.94 28.48
CA ASP A 477 -41.41 13.63 28.91
C ASP A 477 -40.91 13.07 30.24
N ILE A 478 -39.66 12.59 30.24
CA ILE A 478 -38.87 12.29 31.43
C ILE A 478 -38.05 13.53 31.77
N VAL A 479 -38.25 14.03 32.98
CA VAL A 479 -37.45 15.06 33.64
C VAL A 479 -35.99 14.61 33.74
N VAL A 480 -35.06 15.43 33.24
CA VAL A 480 -33.60 15.24 33.39
C VAL A 480 -33.08 16.17 34.49
N THR A 481 -32.54 15.58 35.56
CA THR A 481 -31.65 16.26 36.51
C THR A 481 -30.19 15.96 36.15
N PRO A 482 -29.25 16.92 36.30
CA PRO A 482 -27.87 16.77 35.83
C PRO A 482 -26.98 16.09 36.87
N VAL A 483 -26.05 15.23 36.41
CA VAL A 483 -24.96 14.71 37.25
C VAL A 483 -23.62 14.88 36.53
N GLN A 484 -22.69 15.50 37.26
CA GLN A 484 -21.30 15.81 36.91
C GLN A 484 -20.36 14.57 36.99
N PRO A 485 -19.09 14.69 36.52
CA PRO A 485 -18.29 13.57 36.01
C PRO A 485 -17.25 13.02 37.01
N GLN A 486 -16.95 11.72 36.92
CA GLN A 486 -15.73 11.04 37.40
C GLN A 486 -15.51 9.79 36.52
N GLN A 487 -14.41 9.56 35.80
CA GLN A 487 -12.97 9.40 36.10
C GLN A 487 -12.54 7.94 35.87
N ASP A 488 -11.52 7.83 35.00
CA ASP A 488 -10.46 6.80 34.89
C ASP A 488 -10.71 5.39 34.31
N ARG A 489 -10.13 5.21 33.09
CA ARG A 489 -9.06 4.26 32.66
C ARG A 489 -8.93 2.86 33.34
N PRO A 490 -8.17 1.90 32.76
CA PRO A 490 -7.87 1.61 31.33
C PRO A 490 -7.92 0.08 31.01
N ILE A 491 -7.67 -0.31 29.75
CA ILE A 491 -6.69 -1.34 29.28
C ILE A 491 -7.09 -1.91 27.90
N ALA A 492 -6.05 -2.04 27.07
CA ALA A 492 -5.95 -2.57 25.71
C ALA A 492 -6.42 -4.04 25.57
N VAL A 493 -6.67 -4.61 24.39
CA VAL A 493 -5.65 -5.19 23.47
C VAL A 493 -6.30 -5.59 22.11
N GLU A 494 -5.50 -5.49 21.04
CA GLU A 494 -5.38 -6.20 19.73
C GLU A 494 -6.48 -7.21 19.29
N HIS A 495 -6.99 -7.36 18.05
CA HIS A 495 -6.43 -7.55 16.69
C HIS A 495 -7.42 -7.06 15.59
N SER A 496 -6.96 -6.34 14.55
CA SER A 496 -6.65 -6.75 13.16
C SER A 496 -7.81 -6.49 12.20
N SER A 497 -7.47 -5.92 11.04
CA SER A 497 -8.21 -5.95 9.77
C SER A 497 -9.66 -5.44 9.74
N GLY A 498 -9.84 -4.16 9.38
CA GLY A 498 -11.16 -3.64 8.97
C GLY A 498 -11.37 -2.14 9.14
N GLY A 499 -10.33 -1.31 9.01
CA GLY A 499 -10.41 0.12 9.33
C GLY A 499 -10.15 1.01 8.12
N GLY A 500 -11.16 1.18 7.27
CA GLY A 500 -11.11 2.07 6.11
C GLY A 500 -12.48 2.61 5.79
N VAL A 501 -13.17 3.20 6.76
CA VAL A 501 -14.40 3.96 6.52
C VAL A 501 -14.40 5.14 7.49
N LEU A 502 -14.74 6.32 6.97
CA LEU A 502 -14.81 7.64 7.62
C LEU A 502 -13.63 8.60 7.37
N SER A 503 -13.29 8.88 6.11
CA SER A 503 -12.83 10.24 5.71
C SER A 503 -12.74 10.42 4.19
N SER A 504 -13.83 10.89 3.58
CA SER A 504 -13.94 11.70 2.35
C SER A 504 -15.30 11.38 1.72
N SER A 505 -16.13 12.38 1.41
CA SER A 505 -17.25 12.12 0.48
C SER A 505 -16.65 11.88 -0.91
N PRO A 506 -16.79 10.69 -1.50
CA PRO A 506 -16.25 10.40 -2.81
C PRO A 506 -16.81 11.41 -3.83
N SER A 507 -15.99 11.80 -4.81
CA SER A 507 -16.48 12.62 -5.91
C SER A 507 -17.62 11.90 -6.62
N TRP A 508 -18.57 12.64 -7.18
CA TRP A 508 -19.75 12.05 -7.83
C TRP A 508 -19.41 10.94 -8.84
N PRO A 509 -18.43 11.11 -9.75
CA PRO A 509 -18.02 10.04 -10.67
C PRO A 509 -17.37 8.85 -9.96
N ALA A 510 -16.61 9.08 -8.88
CA ALA A 510 -16.00 8.00 -8.11
C ALA A 510 -17.05 7.15 -7.39
N LEU A 511 -18.11 7.79 -6.87
CA LEU A 511 -19.22 7.11 -6.20
C LEU A 511 -20.04 6.24 -7.17
N GLN A 512 -20.29 6.73 -8.40
CA GLN A 512 -20.94 5.95 -9.45
C GLN A 512 -20.11 4.73 -9.84
N GLN A 513 -18.80 4.94 -10.05
CA GLN A 513 -17.89 3.87 -10.41
C GLN A 513 -17.77 2.81 -9.31
N GLU A 514 -17.64 3.22 -8.05
CA GLU A 514 -17.55 2.31 -6.90
C GLU A 514 -18.78 1.39 -6.81
N HIS A 515 -19.99 1.95 -6.92
CA HIS A 515 -21.21 1.16 -6.84
C HIS A 515 -21.38 0.19 -8.02
N ALA A 516 -20.96 0.59 -9.21
CA ALA A 516 -21.01 -0.26 -10.39
C ALA A 516 -19.95 -1.38 -10.34
N GLN A 517 -18.80 -1.16 -9.70
CA GLN A 517 -17.77 -2.18 -9.47
C GLN A 517 -18.25 -3.31 -8.56
N LEU A 518 -19.17 -3.05 -7.62
CA LEU A 518 -19.76 -4.12 -6.79
C LEU A 518 -20.49 -5.18 -7.62
N ALA A 519 -21.01 -4.81 -8.80
CA ALA A 519 -21.68 -5.71 -9.71
C ALA A 519 -20.73 -6.42 -10.70
N GLN A 520 -19.43 -6.09 -10.70
CA GLN A 520 -18.48 -6.51 -11.72
C GLN A 520 -18.40 -8.03 -11.90
N GLY A 521 -18.32 -8.80 -10.80
CA GLY A 521 -18.27 -10.26 -10.86
C GLY A 521 -19.51 -10.87 -11.51
N TRP A 522 -20.70 -10.33 -11.21
CA TRP A 522 -21.97 -10.74 -11.81
C TRP A 522 -22.04 -10.38 -13.30
N THR A 523 -21.58 -9.19 -13.66
CA THR A 523 -21.52 -8.72 -15.05
C THR A 523 -20.60 -9.59 -15.88
N GLN A 524 -19.39 -9.88 -15.40
CA GLN A 524 -18.42 -10.76 -16.08
C GLN A 524 -18.94 -12.19 -16.25
N GLY A 525 -19.52 -12.78 -15.19
CA GLY A 525 -20.10 -14.12 -15.26
C GLY A 525 -21.22 -14.28 -16.30
N ARG A 526 -21.89 -13.18 -16.67
CA ARG A 526 -22.94 -13.17 -17.70
C ARG A 526 -22.43 -13.02 -19.13
N LEU A 527 -21.23 -12.47 -19.35
CA LEU A 527 -20.69 -12.25 -20.70
C LEU A 527 -20.61 -13.56 -21.50
N ALA A 528 -20.27 -14.67 -20.82
CA ALA A 528 -20.17 -15.99 -21.43
C ALA A 528 -21.47 -16.44 -22.14
N ASN A 529 -22.63 -16.01 -21.65
CA ASN A 529 -23.94 -16.39 -22.20
C ASN A 529 -24.46 -15.41 -23.27
N LEU A 530 -23.78 -14.28 -23.49
CA LEU A 530 -24.21 -13.23 -24.41
C LEU A 530 -23.58 -13.36 -25.80
N GLY A 531 -22.49 -14.12 -25.97
CA GLY A 531 -21.80 -14.30 -27.25
C GLY A 531 -22.72 -14.73 -28.42
N PRO A 532 -23.60 -15.73 -28.26
CA PRO A 532 -24.55 -16.14 -29.30
C PRO A 532 -25.57 -15.04 -29.64
N ILE A 533 -26.04 -14.30 -28.64
CA ILE A 533 -27.03 -13.21 -28.81
C ILE A 533 -26.37 -12.01 -29.50
N LEU A 534 -25.14 -11.67 -29.11
CA LEU A 534 -24.33 -10.62 -29.73
C LEU A 534 -24.14 -10.88 -31.22
N SER A 535 -23.94 -12.14 -31.61
CA SER A 535 -23.78 -12.55 -33.01
C SER A 535 -25.09 -12.49 -33.80
N ALA A 536 -26.25 -12.72 -33.16
CA ALA A 536 -27.54 -12.79 -33.82
C ALA A 536 -28.30 -11.45 -33.86
N GLU A 537 -28.27 -10.67 -32.77
CA GLU A 537 -29.09 -9.47 -32.55
C GLU A 537 -28.24 -8.18 -32.44
N GLY A 538 -26.91 -8.30 -32.51
CA GLY A 538 -25.96 -7.20 -32.38
C GLY A 538 -25.79 -6.66 -30.95
N PRO A 539 -24.89 -5.67 -30.74
CA PRO A 539 -24.57 -5.14 -29.42
C PRO A 539 -25.78 -4.58 -28.68
N ARG A 540 -26.69 -3.93 -29.42
CA ARG A 540 -27.91 -3.33 -28.87
C ARG A 540 -28.90 -4.37 -28.35
N GLY A 541 -29.16 -5.43 -29.11
CA GLY A 541 -30.04 -6.53 -28.70
C GLY A 541 -29.46 -7.33 -27.53
N ALA A 542 -28.15 -7.62 -27.60
CA ALA A 542 -27.44 -8.31 -26.52
C ALA A 542 -27.42 -7.51 -25.21
N LEU A 543 -27.19 -6.19 -25.27
CA LEU A 543 -27.25 -5.31 -24.10
C LEU A 543 -28.67 -5.26 -23.51
N ALA A 544 -29.70 -5.06 -24.34
CA ALA A 544 -31.09 -5.02 -23.88
C ALA A 544 -31.47 -6.30 -23.12
N LYS A 545 -31.14 -7.46 -23.70
CA LYS A 545 -31.41 -8.77 -23.10
C LYS A 545 -30.62 -9.00 -21.81
N ALA A 546 -29.38 -8.49 -21.73
CA ALA A 546 -28.58 -8.56 -20.52
C ALA A 546 -29.17 -7.70 -19.38
N LEU A 547 -29.65 -6.50 -19.69
CA LEU A 547 -30.31 -5.61 -18.74
C LEU A 547 -31.63 -6.20 -18.23
N ASP A 548 -32.45 -6.76 -19.12
CA ASP A 548 -33.73 -7.41 -18.77
C ASP A 548 -33.52 -8.63 -17.86
N GLN A 549 -32.53 -9.47 -18.18
CA GLN A 549 -32.18 -10.61 -17.35
C GLN A 549 -31.71 -10.18 -15.96
N GLU A 550 -30.92 -9.10 -15.87
CA GLU A 550 -30.45 -8.63 -14.58
C GLU A 550 -31.56 -7.98 -13.76
N LEU A 551 -32.39 -7.15 -14.38
CA LEU A 551 -33.56 -6.58 -13.75
C LEU A 551 -34.47 -7.68 -13.19
N ALA A 552 -34.75 -8.73 -13.99
CA ALA A 552 -35.56 -9.86 -13.56
C ALA A 552 -34.93 -10.61 -12.37
N ARG A 553 -33.59 -10.74 -12.33
CA ARG A 553 -32.88 -11.34 -11.19
C ARG A 553 -33.02 -10.46 -9.94
N LEU A 554 -32.74 -9.16 -10.03
CA LEU A 554 -32.85 -8.24 -8.91
C LEU A 554 -34.27 -8.16 -8.35
N GLN A 555 -35.29 -8.16 -9.23
CA GLN A 555 -36.69 -8.21 -8.81
C GLN A 555 -37.06 -9.54 -8.12
N ARG A 556 -36.51 -10.68 -8.57
CA ARG A 556 -36.69 -11.97 -7.87
C ARG A 556 -36.08 -11.92 -6.47
N LEU A 557 -34.86 -11.41 -6.34
CA LEU A 557 -34.19 -11.26 -5.04
C LEU A 557 -34.91 -10.29 -4.11
N ALA A 558 -35.42 -9.18 -4.63
CA ALA A 558 -36.21 -8.23 -3.85
C ALA A 558 -37.48 -8.88 -3.29
N ARG A 559 -38.18 -9.67 -4.11
CA ARG A 559 -39.38 -10.42 -3.66
C ARG A 559 -39.03 -11.45 -2.59
N LEU A 560 -37.96 -12.22 -2.77
CA LEU A 560 -37.50 -13.20 -1.77
C LEU A 560 -37.13 -12.51 -0.45
N ALA A 561 -36.39 -11.40 -0.52
CA ALA A 561 -36.03 -10.60 0.64
C ALA A 561 -37.27 -10.07 1.37
N GLN A 562 -38.29 -9.59 0.64
CA GLN A 562 -39.58 -9.13 1.19
C GLN A 562 -40.42 -10.27 1.79
N GLN A 563 -40.34 -11.49 1.26
CA GLN A 563 -41.04 -12.67 1.78
C GLN A 563 -40.40 -13.18 3.07
N HIS A 564 -39.06 -13.27 3.14
CA HIS A 564 -38.34 -13.68 4.34
C HIS A 564 -38.53 -12.68 5.48
N ALA A 565 -38.51 -11.40 5.13
CA ALA A 565 -38.84 -10.26 5.95
C ALA A 565 -40.20 -10.33 6.68
N ALA A 566 -41.18 -11.03 6.10
CA ALA A 566 -42.52 -11.20 6.67
C ALA A 566 -42.64 -12.47 7.53
N ALA A 567 -41.72 -13.43 7.38
CA ALA A 567 -41.79 -14.74 8.02
C ALA A 567 -41.11 -14.83 9.39
N SER A 568 -40.18 -13.92 9.73
CA SER A 568 -39.57 -13.85 11.07
C SER A 568 -38.82 -12.52 11.31
N PRO A 569 -38.82 -11.96 12.54
CA PRO A 569 -37.97 -10.82 12.92
C PRO A 569 -36.46 -11.15 12.98
N TRP A 570 -36.10 -12.43 12.90
CA TRP A 570 -34.74 -12.94 12.81
C TRP A 570 -34.66 -14.04 11.74
N PRO A 571 -33.63 -14.10 10.89
CA PRO A 571 -33.44 -15.25 10.02
C PRO A 571 -33.11 -16.47 10.88
N GLY A 572 -34.13 -17.28 11.18
CA GLY A 572 -33.94 -18.65 11.63
C GLY A 572 -33.32 -19.43 10.47
N ARG A 573 -32.08 -19.88 10.65
CA ARG A 573 -31.29 -20.65 9.70
C ARG A 573 -32.14 -21.73 8.99
N PRO A 574 -32.16 -21.76 7.65
CA PRO A 574 -32.06 -22.99 6.91
C PRO A 574 -30.58 -23.20 6.60
N SER A 575 -30.07 -24.36 6.98
CA SER A 575 -28.68 -24.78 6.78
C SER A 575 -28.20 -24.59 5.34
N GLY A 576 -27.06 -23.91 5.13
CA GLY A 576 -26.20 -24.20 3.98
C GLY A 576 -25.68 -23.06 3.10
N ALA A 577 -26.01 -21.78 3.33
CA ALA A 577 -25.44 -20.69 2.54
C ALA A 577 -24.95 -19.54 3.43
N ASP A 578 -23.71 -19.12 3.21
CA ASP A 578 -23.12 -17.89 3.73
C ASP A 578 -23.87 -16.70 3.12
N GLU A 579 -24.95 -16.21 3.74
CA GLU A 579 -25.73 -15.12 3.17
C GLU A 579 -25.43 -13.78 3.87
N GLU A 580 -24.58 -12.99 3.20
CA GLU A 580 -24.48 -11.54 3.39
C GLU A 580 -25.84 -10.86 3.11
N ASP A 581 -26.11 -9.73 3.78
CA ASP A 581 -27.34 -8.96 3.54
C ASP A 581 -27.50 -8.67 2.04
N PRO A 582 -28.61 -9.07 1.41
CA PRO A 582 -28.77 -9.00 -0.05
C PRO A 582 -28.63 -7.56 -0.57
N ARG A 583 -28.94 -6.55 0.24
CA ARG A 583 -28.78 -5.13 -0.14
C ARG A 583 -27.32 -4.75 -0.39
N LEU A 584 -26.36 -5.44 0.24
CA LEU A 584 -24.93 -5.17 0.06
C LEU A 584 -24.37 -5.73 -1.26
N GLN A 585 -25.05 -6.72 -1.85
CA GLN A 585 -24.59 -7.40 -3.06
C GLN A 585 -24.75 -6.55 -4.33
N HIS A 586 -25.75 -5.66 -4.38
CA HIS A 586 -26.02 -4.84 -5.57
C HIS A 586 -26.84 -3.59 -5.23
N MET A 587 -26.39 -2.41 -5.66
CA MET A 587 -27.10 -1.13 -5.45
C MET A 587 -28.55 -1.16 -5.94
N GLY A 588 -28.79 -1.72 -7.12
CA GLY A 588 -30.13 -1.88 -7.68
C GLY A 588 -31.10 -2.66 -6.78
N LEU A 589 -30.62 -3.57 -5.94
CA LEU A 589 -31.46 -4.28 -4.98
C LEU A 589 -31.86 -3.39 -3.79
N PHE A 590 -30.93 -2.57 -3.30
CA PHE A 590 -31.23 -1.53 -2.32
C PHE A 590 -32.27 -0.52 -2.86
N LEU A 591 -32.13 -0.08 -4.12
CA LEU A 591 -33.10 0.80 -4.78
C LEU A 591 -34.50 0.17 -4.86
N LEU A 592 -34.60 -1.06 -5.35
CA LEU A 592 -35.88 -1.76 -5.49
C LEU A 592 -36.60 -1.97 -4.16
N LEU A 593 -35.85 -2.36 -3.11
CA LEU A 593 -36.42 -2.58 -1.78
C LEU A 593 -36.91 -1.30 -1.12
N ASN A 594 -36.36 -0.15 -1.51
CA ASN A 594 -36.74 1.17 -1.01
C ASN A 594 -37.65 1.95 -1.97
N GLY A 595 -38.24 1.28 -2.97
CA GLY A 595 -39.29 1.87 -3.82
C GLY A 595 -38.78 2.79 -4.93
N ALA A 596 -37.50 2.74 -5.30
CA ALA A 596 -36.99 3.50 -6.43
C ALA A 596 -37.65 3.02 -7.75
N PRO A 597 -38.06 3.92 -8.65
CA PRO A 597 -38.65 3.54 -9.93
C PRO A 597 -37.61 2.86 -10.84
N VAL A 598 -38.07 1.88 -11.62
CA VAL A 598 -37.21 1.12 -12.55
C VAL A 598 -36.60 2.06 -13.59
N GLN A 599 -37.40 2.99 -14.12
CA GLN A 599 -36.93 4.08 -14.96
C GLN A 599 -37.11 5.41 -14.22
N PRO A 600 -36.13 6.32 -14.23
CA PRO A 600 -34.85 6.23 -14.94
C PRO A 600 -33.70 5.63 -14.11
N HIS A 601 -33.85 5.53 -12.78
CA HIS A 601 -32.70 5.32 -11.87
C HIS A 601 -32.12 3.91 -11.92
N LEU A 602 -32.94 2.87 -11.81
CA LEU A 602 -32.44 1.50 -11.82
C LEU A 602 -31.86 1.13 -13.19
N GLN A 603 -32.49 1.57 -14.27
CA GLN A 603 -31.95 1.42 -15.62
C GLN A 603 -30.55 2.05 -15.75
N ARG A 604 -30.34 3.23 -15.15
CA ARG A 604 -29.02 3.91 -15.16
C ARG A 604 -27.96 3.13 -14.38
N VAL A 605 -28.29 2.62 -13.18
CA VAL A 605 -27.39 1.73 -12.41
C VAL A 605 -27.02 0.48 -13.22
N LEU A 606 -28.00 -0.13 -13.89
CA LEU A 606 -27.77 -1.31 -14.72
C LEU A 606 -26.92 -1.00 -15.95
N LEU A 607 -26.98 0.21 -16.50
CA LEU A 607 -26.12 0.62 -17.61
C LEU A 607 -24.70 0.94 -17.14
N GLU A 608 -24.55 1.56 -15.96
CA GLU A 608 -23.25 1.86 -15.35
C GLU A 608 -22.41 0.60 -15.05
N GLN A 609 -23.06 -0.53 -14.76
CA GLN A 609 -22.35 -1.81 -14.59
C GLN A 609 -21.72 -2.31 -15.92
N PHE A 610 -22.31 -1.95 -17.07
CA PHE A 610 -21.81 -2.31 -18.39
C PHE A 610 -20.89 -1.23 -18.98
N SER A 611 -20.78 -0.05 -18.37
CA SER A 611 -19.86 1.00 -18.81
C SER A 611 -18.44 0.87 -18.22
N GLN A 612 -18.22 -0.13 -17.35
CA GLN A 612 -16.98 -0.35 -16.63
C GLN A 612 -15.75 -0.51 -17.56
N PRO A 613 -14.62 0.16 -17.28
CA PRO A 613 -13.41 0.09 -18.12
C PRO A 613 -12.85 -1.32 -18.34
N GLU A 614 -13.06 -2.23 -17.40
CA GLU A 614 -12.54 -3.60 -17.42
C GLU A 614 -13.17 -4.46 -18.52
N LEU A 615 -14.38 -4.10 -18.98
CA LEU A 615 -15.08 -4.76 -20.08
C LEU A 615 -14.41 -4.50 -21.44
N GLU A 616 -13.55 -3.48 -21.55
CA GLU A 616 -12.84 -3.15 -22.80
C GLU A 616 -11.87 -4.26 -23.24
N LYS A 617 -11.37 -5.06 -22.28
CA LYS A 617 -10.42 -6.15 -22.54
C LYS A 617 -11.10 -7.45 -22.97
N ASP A 618 -12.43 -7.53 -22.86
CA ASP A 618 -13.21 -8.71 -23.19
C ASP A 618 -13.82 -8.57 -24.60
N PRO A 619 -13.68 -9.56 -25.50
CA PRO A 619 -14.19 -9.47 -26.87
C PRO A 619 -15.72 -9.41 -26.97
N ILE A 620 -16.45 -9.93 -25.97
CA ILE A 620 -17.92 -9.81 -25.85
C ILE A 620 -18.27 -8.53 -25.06
N GLY A 621 -17.48 -8.19 -24.04
CA GLY A 621 -17.69 -7.02 -23.19
C GLY A 621 -17.49 -5.68 -23.88
N ALA A 622 -16.47 -5.53 -24.74
CA ALA A 622 -16.14 -4.27 -25.41
C ALA A 622 -17.29 -3.68 -26.25
N PRO A 623 -17.98 -4.44 -27.14
CA PRO A 623 -19.11 -3.89 -27.90
C PRO A 623 -20.31 -3.53 -27.01
N LEU A 624 -20.56 -4.30 -25.94
CA LEU A 624 -21.63 -4.01 -24.97
C LEU A 624 -21.34 -2.73 -24.19
N ARG A 625 -20.07 -2.50 -23.83
CA ARG A 625 -19.63 -1.29 -23.12
C ARG A 625 -19.84 -0.03 -23.96
N GLN A 626 -19.45 -0.07 -25.24
CA GLN A 626 -19.65 1.05 -26.15
C GLN A 626 -21.14 1.40 -26.29
N GLU A 627 -22.00 0.39 -26.40
CA GLU A 627 -23.44 0.59 -26.50
C GLU A 627 -24.05 1.11 -25.18
N ALA A 628 -23.57 0.66 -24.02
CA ALA A 628 -24.00 1.14 -22.72
C ALA A 628 -23.64 2.62 -22.48
N LEU A 629 -22.41 3.03 -22.87
CA LEU A 629 -21.99 4.44 -22.83
C LEU A 629 -22.86 5.32 -23.74
N ARG A 630 -23.24 4.81 -24.92
CA ARG A 630 -24.14 5.48 -25.85
C ARG A 630 -25.52 5.71 -25.21
N TRP A 631 -26.12 4.68 -24.61
CA TRP A 631 -27.42 4.79 -23.94
C TRP A 631 -27.37 5.70 -22.70
N LEU A 632 -26.29 5.70 -21.93
CA LEU A 632 -26.10 6.64 -20.81
C LEU A 632 -26.02 8.09 -21.28
N SER A 633 -25.41 8.34 -22.44
CA SER A 633 -25.38 9.68 -23.04
C SER A 633 -26.77 10.13 -23.51
N GLU A 634 -27.59 9.22 -24.04
CA GLU A 634 -28.99 9.49 -24.43
C GLU A 634 -29.90 9.73 -23.21
N LEU A 635 -29.59 9.11 -22.06
CA LEU A 635 -30.28 9.31 -20.78
C LEU A 635 -29.81 10.54 -20.00
N SER A 636 -28.79 11.25 -20.50
CA SER A 636 -28.26 12.43 -19.80
C SER A 636 -29.22 13.63 -19.96
N PRO A 637 -29.40 14.46 -18.91
CA PRO A 637 -30.27 15.64 -18.95
C PRO A 637 -30.07 16.52 -20.19
N SER A 638 -31.16 16.83 -20.89
CA SER A 638 -31.16 17.82 -21.99
C SER A 638 -31.17 19.27 -21.46
N GLY A 639 -31.30 19.43 -20.13
CA GLY A 639 -31.31 20.72 -19.44
C GLY A 639 -32.73 21.25 -19.15
N ALA A 640 -33.77 20.42 -19.33
CA ALA A 640 -35.13 20.77 -18.93
C ALA A 640 -35.30 20.67 -17.41
N ALA A 641 -36.22 21.45 -16.83
CA ALA A 641 -36.45 21.49 -15.38
C ALA A 641 -36.75 20.10 -14.76
N GLY A 642 -37.43 19.22 -15.49
CA GLY A 642 -37.68 17.83 -15.06
C GLY A 642 -36.41 16.96 -15.01
N ASP A 643 -35.40 17.25 -15.82
CA ASP A 643 -34.16 16.47 -15.83
C ASP A 643 -33.27 16.79 -14.63
N VAL A 644 -33.37 18.02 -14.08
CA VAL A 644 -32.61 18.46 -12.89
C VAL A 644 -33.09 17.73 -11.64
N GLU A 645 -34.40 17.56 -11.48
CA GLU A 645 -34.99 16.83 -10.36
C GLU A 645 -34.66 15.34 -10.43
N VAL A 646 -34.76 14.73 -11.62
CA VAL A 646 -34.37 13.34 -11.85
C VAL A 646 -32.88 13.11 -11.52
N GLU A 647 -31.99 14.01 -11.93
CA GLU A 647 -30.56 13.93 -11.60
C GLU A 647 -30.29 14.08 -10.10
N ALA A 648 -30.99 15.01 -9.43
CA ALA A 648 -30.88 15.20 -7.98
C ALA A 648 -31.35 13.96 -7.20
N MET A 649 -32.48 13.36 -7.60
CA MET A 649 -32.97 12.11 -7.00
C MET A 649 -32.00 10.97 -7.23
N TYR A 650 -31.42 10.85 -8.43
CA TYR A 650 -30.42 9.83 -8.73
C TYR A 650 -29.18 9.94 -7.84
N ARG A 651 -28.65 11.15 -7.67
CA ARG A 651 -27.55 11.43 -6.73
C ARG A 651 -27.93 11.09 -5.29
N GLY A 652 -29.16 11.43 -4.88
CA GLY A 652 -29.70 11.06 -3.58
C GLY A 652 -29.68 9.55 -3.32
N TRP A 653 -30.05 8.74 -4.31
CA TRP A 653 -30.02 7.28 -4.22
C TRP A 653 -28.61 6.71 -3.98
N HIS A 654 -27.60 7.22 -4.69
CA HIS A 654 -26.21 6.85 -4.44
C HIS A 654 -25.75 7.25 -3.03
N MET A 655 -26.10 8.45 -2.57
CA MET A 655 -25.74 8.90 -1.23
C MET A 655 -26.39 8.05 -0.12
N LEU A 656 -27.67 7.67 -0.30
CA LEU A 656 -28.36 6.76 0.62
C LEU A 656 -27.70 5.38 0.64
N TYR A 657 -27.38 4.81 -0.53
CA TYR A 657 -26.73 3.51 -0.62
C TYR A 657 -25.33 3.50 0.00
N CYS A 658 -24.54 4.56 -0.23
CA CYS A 658 -23.22 4.74 0.38
C CYS A 658 -23.30 4.77 1.92
N ARG A 659 -24.23 5.56 2.47
CA ARG A 659 -24.48 5.62 3.92
C ARG A 659 -24.94 4.27 4.47
N PHE A 660 -25.80 3.55 3.76
CA PHE A 660 -26.22 2.20 4.15
C PHE A 660 -25.03 1.22 4.20
N ARG A 661 -24.12 1.25 3.22
CA ARG A 661 -22.90 0.42 3.25
C ARG A 661 -21.97 0.80 4.41
N HIS A 662 -21.82 2.09 4.71
CA HIS A 662 -21.08 2.54 5.89
C HIS A 662 -21.71 2.06 7.20
N LEU A 663 -23.04 2.13 7.31
CA LEU A 663 -23.78 1.58 8.45
C LEU A 663 -23.50 0.08 8.63
N ALA A 664 -23.57 -0.71 7.55
CA ALA A 664 -23.28 -2.14 7.60
C ALA A 664 -21.83 -2.43 8.02
N SER A 665 -20.86 -1.69 7.46
CA SER A 665 -19.46 -1.81 7.85
C SER A 665 -19.24 -1.47 9.33
N ALA A 666 -19.78 -0.35 9.81
CA ALA A 666 -19.65 0.06 11.21
C ALA A 666 -20.28 -0.97 12.18
N LEU A 667 -21.42 -1.56 11.80
CA LEU A 667 -22.05 -2.62 12.58
C LEU A 667 -21.19 -3.89 12.62
N THR A 668 -20.74 -4.39 11.46
CA THR A 668 -19.99 -5.64 11.36
C THR A 668 -18.63 -5.53 12.05
N VAL A 669 -17.85 -4.47 11.76
CA VAL A 669 -16.55 -4.24 12.38
C VAL A 669 -16.71 -3.93 13.88
N GLY A 670 -17.78 -3.22 14.25
CA GLY A 670 -18.12 -2.99 15.66
C GLY A 670 -18.41 -4.28 16.43
N LEU A 671 -19.14 -5.22 15.83
CA LEU A 671 -19.40 -6.55 16.41
C LEU A 671 -18.14 -7.43 16.44
N GLU A 672 -17.29 -7.37 15.42
CA GLU A 672 -15.99 -8.05 15.41
C GLU A 672 -15.09 -7.53 16.53
N HIS A 673 -15.01 -6.21 16.72
CA HIS A 673 -14.29 -5.61 17.85
C HIS A 673 -14.92 -5.95 19.19
N PHE A 674 -16.24 -6.12 19.26
CA PHE A 674 -16.90 -6.60 20.47
C PHE A 674 -16.48 -8.05 20.80
N TRP A 675 -16.50 -8.96 19.82
CA TRP A 675 -16.12 -10.36 20.02
C TRP A 675 -14.61 -10.58 20.21
N THR A 676 -13.78 -9.69 19.70
CA THR A 676 -12.31 -9.69 19.92
C THR A 676 -11.89 -8.90 21.16
N HIS A 677 -12.84 -8.52 22.02
CA HIS A 677 -12.61 -7.80 23.29
C HIS A 677 -12.00 -6.38 23.16
N ARG A 678 -12.04 -5.78 21.96
CA ARG A 678 -11.68 -4.37 21.72
C ARG A 678 -12.85 -3.43 22.04
N LEU A 679 -13.28 -3.42 23.31
CA LEU A 679 -14.52 -2.76 23.75
C LEU A 679 -14.60 -1.25 23.43
N PRO A 680 -13.54 -0.42 23.56
CA PRO A 680 -13.62 1.01 23.23
C PRO A 680 -13.93 1.25 21.75
N SER A 681 -13.26 0.52 20.85
CA SER A 681 -13.49 0.58 19.40
C SER A 681 -14.86 0.02 19.04
N ALA A 682 -15.30 -1.06 19.70
CA ALA A 682 -16.63 -1.64 19.52
C ALA A 682 -17.74 -0.64 19.89
N VAL A 683 -17.62 0.02 21.06
CA VAL A 683 -18.60 1.03 21.50
C VAL A 683 -18.64 2.22 20.54
N HIS A 684 -17.48 2.69 20.06
CA HIS A 684 -17.41 3.78 19.10
C HIS A 684 -18.10 3.43 17.77
N LEU A 685 -17.75 2.28 17.16
CA LEU A 685 -18.29 1.85 15.88
C LEU A 685 -19.78 1.51 15.96
N LEU A 686 -20.23 0.85 17.02
CA LEU A 686 -21.66 0.56 17.24
C LEU A 686 -22.45 1.84 17.56
N GLY A 687 -21.83 2.82 18.22
CA GLY A 687 -22.38 4.16 18.38
C GLY A 687 -22.56 4.88 17.05
N ALA A 688 -21.52 4.88 16.21
CA ALA A 688 -21.58 5.43 14.85
C ALA A 688 -22.65 4.73 13.99
N ALA A 689 -22.78 3.41 14.09
CA ALA A 689 -23.83 2.65 13.42
C ALA A 689 -25.23 3.11 13.86
N CYS A 690 -25.49 3.32 15.15
CA CYS A 690 -26.76 3.89 15.62
C CYS A 690 -27.03 5.26 14.98
N THR A 691 -26.07 6.18 15.02
CA THR A 691 -26.24 7.54 14.48
C THR A 691 -26.47 7.56 12.98
N ILE A 692 -25.73 6.75 12.21
CA ILE A 692 -25.93 6.65 10.75
C ILE A 692 -27.31 6.07 10.44
N ASN A 693 -27.76 5.06 11.21
CA ASN A 693 -29.08 4.46 11.03
C ASN A 693 -30.22 5.43 11.34
N GLU A 694 -30.11 6.21 12.41
CA GLU A 694 -31.07 7.27 12.75
C GLU A 694 -31.14 8.31 11.62
N ALA A 695 -30.00 8.75 11.09
CA ALA A 695 -29.95 9.70 9.98
C ALA A 695 -30.57 9.14 8.67
N LEU A 696 -30.43 7.84 8.40
CA LEU A 696 -31.04 7.17 7.25
C LEU A 696 -32.56 7.07 7.40
N LEU A 697 -33.06 6.80 8.61
CA LEU A 697 -34.49 6.67 8.88
C LEU A 697 -35.21 8.02 9.01
N ALA A 698 -34.49 9.08 9.42
CA ALA A 698 -35.04 10.44 9.57
C ALA A 698 -35.34 11.16 8.24
N ARG A 699 -34.73 10.72 7.13
CA ARG A 699 -34.90 11.30 5.78
C ARG A 699 -35.26 10.21 4.76
N PRO A 700 -36.49 9.65 4.80
CA PRO A 700 -36.91 8.68 3.81
C PRO A 700 -37.01 9.32 2.41
N PRO A 701 -36.78 8.56 1.32
CA PRO A 701 -36.98 9.04 -0.03
C PRO A 701 -38.46 9.44 -0.26
N PRO A 702 -38.75 10.34 -1.23
CA PRO A 702 -40.09 10.90 -1.45
C PRO A 702 -41.15 9.89 -1.95
N ALA A 703 -40.78 8.64 -2.22
CA ALA A 703 -41.73 7.58 -2.59
C ALA A 703 -42.04 6.70 -1.38
N GLU A 704 -43.31 6.74 -0.90
CA GLU A 704 -44.11 5.77 -0.09
C GLU A 704 -43.41 4.68 0.79
N PRO A 705 -44.03 4.27 1.92
CA PRO A 705 -43.43 4.07 3.24
C PRO A 705 -42.75 2.70 3.47
N HIS A 706 -41.80 2.31 2.61
CA HIS A 706 -40.94 1.14 2.89
C HIS A 706 -39.62 1.54 3.55
N SER A 707 -39.66 2.51 4.48
CA SER A 707 -38.52 3.00 5.29
C SER A 707 -37.78 1.88 6.04
N ARG A 708 -38.42 0.72 6.17
CA ARG A 708 -37.87 -0.55 6.65
C ARG A 708 -36.50 -0.92 6.07
N TYR A 709 -36.25 -0.68 4.78
CA TYR A 709 -35.06 -1.20 4.09
C TYR A 709 -33.93 -0.19 3.94
N LEU A 710 -34.09 1.03 4.45
CA LEU A 710 -33.07 2.09 4.42
C LEU A 710 -31.91 1.81 5.38
N GLY A 711 -32.18 1.09 6.47
CA GLY A 711 -31.25 0.82 7.54
C GLY A 711 -31.43 -0.57 8.16
N PHE A 712 -30.87 -0.78 9.34
CA PHE A 712 -31.13 -1.96 10.17
C PHE A 712 -32.19 -1.66 11.22
N ASP A 713 -32.76 -2.71 11.83
CA ASP A 713 -33.69 -2.56 12.95
C ASP A 713 -33.03 -1.73 14.08
N PRO A 714 -33.58 -0.56 14.46
CA PRO A 714 -33.05 0.24 15.56
C PRO A 714 -32.94 -0.54 16.87
N ARG A 715 -33.84 -1.51 17.10
CA ARG A 715 -33.79 -2.36 18.31
C ARG A 715 -32.58 -3.27 18.31
N LEU A 716 -32.19 -3.80 17.14
CA LEU A 716 -30.98 -4.60 16.97
C LEU A 716 -29.74 -3.75 17.23
N LEU A 717 -29.63 -2.57 16.63
CA LEU A 717 -28.49 -1.67 16.84
C LEU A 717 -28.39 -1.22 18.30
N ALA A 718 -29.51 -0.85 18.92
CA ALA A 718 -29.57 -0.51 20.33
C ALA A 718 -29.20 -1.69 21.23
N TYR A 719 -29.59 -2.92 20.87
CA TYR A 719 -29.15 -4.14 21.56
C TYR A 719 -27.63 -4.32 21.45
N CYS A 720 -27.06 -4.29 20.24
CA CYS A 720 -25.62 -4.42 20.02
C CYS A 720 -24.83 -3.34 20.78
N ARG A 721 -25.28 -2.08 20.73
CA ARG A 721 -24.69 -0.97 21.48
C ARG A 721 -24.78 -1.20 22.99
N ARG A 722 -25.92 -1.66 23.51
CA ARG A 722 -26.08 -1.98 24.94
C ARG A 722 -25.19 -3.15 25.36
N MET A 723 -25.08 -4.19 24.55
CA MET A 723 -24.17 -5.32 24.80
C MET A 723 -22.73 -4.84 24.97
N ALA A 724 -22.25 -3.96 24.09
CA ALA A 724 -20.90 -3.38 24.19
C ALA A 724 -20.72 -2.48 25.41
N LEU A 725 -21.77 -1.78 25.87
CA LEU A 725 -21.73 -0.93 27.06
C LEU A 725 -21.82 -1.72 28.37
N LEU A 726 -22.59 -2.81 28.42
CA LEU A 726 -22.83 -3.60 29.64
C LEU A 726 -21.65 -4.49 30.04
N VAL A 727 -20.83 -4.95 29.09
CA VAL A 727 -19.59 -5.71 29.40
C VAL A 727 -18.60 -4.85 30.21
N ARG A 728 -18.66 -3.52 30.08
CA ARG A 728 -17.85 -2.57 30.84
C ARG A 728 -18.21 -2.49 32.33
N PHE A 729 -19.29 -3.16 32.77
CA PHE A 729 -19.78 -3.17 34.16
C PHE A 729 -19.59 -4.51 34.89
N PHE A 730 -19.18 -5.58 34.19
CA PHE A 730 -18.99 -6.93 34.77
C PHE A 730 -17.53 -7.42 34.74
N ILE A 731 -16.61 -6.57 34.28
CA ILE A 731 -15.15 -6.71 34.40
C ILE A 731 -14.67 -5.48 35.16
#